data_AF-A0A7I8EGZ3-F1
#
_entry.id   AF-A0A7I8EGZ3-F1
#
_cell.length_a   1.000
_cell.length_b   1.000
_cell.length_c   1.000
_cell.angle_alpha   90.00
_cell.angle_beta   90.00
_cell.angle_gamma   90.00
#
_symmetry.space_group_name_H-M   'P 1'
#
loop_
_entity.id
_entity.type
_entity.pdbx_description
1 polymer ?
#
loop_
_entity_poly.entity_id
_entity_poly.type
_entity_poly.pdbx_seq_one_letter_code
_entity_poly.pdbx_strand_id
1 'polypeptide(L)'
;MLNTGNPRGEETQPPTYLHGEALARDPWAERYGPWLILAFAIIFSLFLLFMQLIGQTPGKSFSLKGTSDIFQFAGEALGFLFCVRIALRLRKVSNQLRRQMLGNQTERRAAGDLADLHNEALVARRAFLAWSSLSIAIALYACGQAIWTSYDIRMSSADVPFPGLYDIGFVASYPFFLIGTLLLTRRNKASVGRVRLLLDSLAVIGTSLTLSWFFLLSPIIAGLTQQPSTGAAVLSIYFPTGDLFLVAIGAFLMFSPLASRAQQPVFMLLCMGLFFLAVTDSLLAYYSLSNSFNTGTLQDVLWPLSMALVGLAAIEYPRSVAREQEQAERLKGLGLGNANHAAPTKLSQLSLTAQTIIPFILVLATCALLLTNIAPRGGATLVEADLVALALVLIVIARQALTLLENNRLTMQMRGELVISRRELQVTRREANEATRSAQDKQVMEEGITTLREVHARVARGDIRARAQAISGPLLPIAISLNLMLDRISALAQRGEKYDQLANECRTLQEGVERLGQGSAPWSEDQTMPRGATELRSVYLGLAHVYRMQESQKRRIAASMESMSKLTRRISEALSEIKRSHIFTKEENAGFERMVLDRVVREVDLLEQQQSNAISLLVHNREHVSQPPVIESQHALSSQHSLISSQHSLNSNEHHIDSSQYRNAGYTPQPANVPVYHNGNSTLENPFEQRAYQIQRLKQIPLDK
;
A
#
# COMPACT_ATOMS: atom_id res chain seq x y z
N MET A 1 -25.50 19.45 -42.19
CA MET A 1 -26.62 18.94 -41.37
C MET A 1 -26.06 18.01 -40.30
N LEU A 2 -26.72 17.89 -39.15
CA LEU A 2 -26.23 17.07 -38.03
C LEU A 2 -26.52 15.58 -38.26
N ASN A 3 -25.64 14.71 -37.74
CA ASN A 3 -26.06 13.41 -37.20
C ASN A 3 -25.11 12.99 -36.06
N THR A 4 -25.51 13.23 -34.81
CA THR A 4 -24.75 12.88 -33.60
C THR A 4 -25.17 11.49 -33.10
N GLY A 5 -24.51 10.46 -33.62
CA GLY A 5 -24.70 9.07 -33.18
C GLY A 5 -24.09 8.81 -31.80
N ASN A 6 -24.90 8.88 -30.76
CA ASN A 6 -24.50 8.57 -29.38
C ASN A 6 -24.26 7.04 -29.21
N PRO A 7 -23.07 6.58 -28.78
CA PRO A 7 -22.84 5.19 -28.42
C PRO A 7 -23.61 4.86 -27.13
N ARG A 8 -24.76 4.20 -27.27
CA ARG A 8 -25.43 3.58 -26.11
C ARG A 8 -24.48 2.56 -25.49
N GLY A 9 -24.37 2.62 -24.16
CA GLY A 9 -23.31 1.92 -23.43
C GLY A 9 -23.28 0.42 -23.69
N GLU A 10 -22.07 -0.12 -23.74
CA GLU A 10 -21.83 -1.55 -23.69
C GLU A 10 -22.42 -2.10 -22.38
N GLU A 11 -23.43 -2.96 -22.47
CA GLU A 11 -23.75 -3.85 -21.36
C GLU A 11 -22.49 -4.69 -21.11
N THR A 12 -21.86 -4.52 -19.94
CA THR A 12 -20.68 -5.27 -19.54
C THR A 12 -21.06 -6.72 -19.26
N GLN A 13 -21.16 -7.50 -20.34
CA GLN A 13 -21.38 -8.94 -20.28
C GLN A 13 -20.30 -9.54 -19.37
N PRO A 14 -20.66 -10.21 -18.26
CA PRO A 14 -19.66 -10.77 -17.37
C PRO A 14 -18.87 -11.84 -18.13
N PRO A 15 -17.53 -11.76 -18.19
CA PRO A 15 -16.72 -12.64 -19.02
C PRO A 15 -16.95 -14.11 -18.65
N THR A 16 -17.39 -14.90 -19.63
CA THR A 16 -17.93 -16.25 -19.43
C THR A 16 -16.82 -17.30 -19.33
N TYR A 17 -16.07 -17.28 -18.22
CA TYR A 17 -15.05 -18.28 -17.86
C TYR A 17 -15.63 -19.69 -17.50
N LEU A 18 -16.75 -20.09 -18.11
CA LEU A 18 -17.45 -21.34 -17.80
C LEU A 18 -16.93 -22.48 -18.67
N HIS A 19 -16.51 -23.57 -18.03
CA HIS A 19 -15.93 -24.74 -18.70
C HIS A 19 -16.66 -26.03 -18.28
N GLY A 20 -16.58 -27.05 -19.14
CA GLY A 20 -17.18 -28.37 -18.90
C GLY A 20 -18.62 -28.33 -18.38
N GLU A 21 -18.86 -28.96 -17.23
CA GLU A 21 -20.19 -29.16 -16.64
C GLU A 21 -21.00 -27.87 -16.43
N ALA A 22 -20.34 -26.73 -16.21
CA ALA A 22 -21.03 -25.45 -16.01
C ALA A 22 -21.80 -24.97 -17.26
N LEU A 23 -21.46 -25.50 -18.44
CA LEU A 23 -22.18 -25.27 -19.69
C LEU A 23 -23.44 -26.14 -19.83
N ALA A 24 -23.64 -27.13 -18.95
CA ALA A 24 -24.85 -27.97 -18.93
C ALA A 24 -26.06 -27.30 -18.26
N ARG A 25 -25.96 -26.00 -17.93
CA ARG A 25 -27.03 -25.17 -17.34
C ARG A 25 -28.28 -25.06 -18.21
N ASP A 26 -29.41 -24.73 -17.58
CA ASP A 26 -30.69 -24.51 -18.23
C ASP A 26 -31.38 -23.28 -17.62
N PRO A 27 -31.15 -22.07 -18.17
CA PRO A 27 -31.63 -20.82 -17.57
C PRO A 27 -33.16 -20.72 -17.42
N TRP A 28 -33.93 -21.47 -18.21
CA TRP A 28 -35.38 -21.57 -18.05
C TRP A 28 -35.72 -22.40 -16.82
N ALA A 29 -35.16 -23.60 -16.70
CA ALA A 29 -35.41 -24.48 -15.55
C ALA A 29 -34.88 -23.87 -14.24
N GLU A 30 -33.72 -23.21 -14.27
CA GLU A 30 -33.16 -22.48 -13.11
C GLU A 30 -34.03 -21.31 -12.63
N ARG A 31 -34.78 -20.67 -13.54
CA ARG A 31 -35.65 -19.52 -13.22
C ARG A 31 -37.04 -19.95 -12.76
N TYR A 32 -37.63 -20.95 -13.42
CA TYR A 32 -39.03 -21.33 -13.22
C TYR A 32 -39.23 -22.62 -12.41
N GLY A 33 -38.25 -23.53 -12.36
CA GLY A 33 -38.34 -24.83 -11.68
C GLY A 33 -38.75 -24.76 -10.20
N PRO A 34 -38.11 -23.92 -9.35
CA PRO A 34 -38.49 -23.79 -7.94
C PRO A 34 -39.93 -23.30 -7.76
N TRP A 35 -40.35 -22.32 -8.56
CA TRP A 35 -41.70 -21.76 -8.53
C TRP A 35 -42.76 -22.74 -9.03
N LEU A 36 -42.43 -23.53 -10.05
CA LEU A 36 -43.33 -24.53 -10.62
C LEU A 36 -43.59 -25.67 -9.62
N ILE A 37 -42.55 -26.15 -8.91
CA ILE A 37 -42.71 -27.17 -7.85
C ILE A 37 -43.48 -26.62 -6.64
N LEU A 38 -43.18 -25.38 -6.22
CA LEU A 38 -43.91 -24.72 -5.13
C LEU A 38 -45.39 -24.54 -5.48
N ALA A 39 -45.70 -24.08 -6.70
CA ALA A 39 -47.07 -23.94 -7.19
C ALA A 39 -47.77 -25.30 -7.29
N PHE A 40 -47.11 -26.33 -7.83
CA PHE A 40 -47.63 -27.70 -7.88
C PHE A 40 -48.03 -28.21 -6.48
N ALA A 41 -47.12 -28.13 -5.50
CA ALA A 41 -47.37 -28.61 -4.15
C ALA A 41 -48.51 -27.86 -3.45
N ILE A 42 -48.59 -26.54 -3.63
CA ILE A 42 -49.68 -25.70 -3.10
C ILE A 42 -51.02 -26.06 -3.77
N ILE A 43 -51.06 -26.15 -5.10
CA ILE A 43 -52.28 -26.47 -5.86
C ILE A 43 -52.81 -27.86 -5.48
N PHE A 44 -51.93 -28.87 -5.39
CA PHE A 44 -52.32 -30.22 -5.02
C PHE A 44 -52.82 -30.30 -3.56
N SER A 45 -52.12 -29.64 -2.62
CA SER A 45 -52.56 -29.55 -1.22
C SER A 45 -53.93 -28.87 -1.09
N LEU A 46 -54.14 -27.76 -1.81
CA LEU A 46 -55.42 -27.04 -1.82
C LEU A 46 -56.54 -27.86 -2.46
N PHE A 47 -56.25 -28.61 -3.53
CA PHE A 47 -57.22 -29.51 -4.17
C PHE A 47 -57.70 -30.59 -3.19
N LEU A 48 -56.79 -31.27 -2.50
CA LEU A 48 -57.12 -32.33 -1.54
C LEU A 48 -57.97 -31.78 -0.38
N LEU A 49 -57.55 -30.66 0.22
CA LEU A 49 -58.29 -29.99 1.29
C LEU A 49 -59.69 -29.53 0.82
N PHE A 50 -59.79 -28.95 -0.38
CA PHE A 50 -61.07 -28.49 -0.95
C PHE A 50 -62.06 -29.64 -1.21
N MET A 51 -61.57 -30.76 -1.77
CA MET A 51 -62.39 -31.95 -1.99
C MET A 51 -62.88 -32.55 -0.67
N GLN A 52 -62.01 -32.64 0.34
CA GLN A 52 -62.37 -33.14 1.67
C GLN A 52 -63.38 -32.22 2.38
N LEU A 53 -63.24 -30.89 2.24
CA LEU A 53 -64.20 -29.90 2.75
C LEU A 53 -65.58 -29.98 2.05
N ILE A 54 -65.63 -30.42 0.80
CA ILE A 54 -66.88 -30.71 0.06
C ILE A 54 -67.48 -32.07 0.45
N GLY A 55 -66.86 -32.81 1.37
CA GLY A 55 -67.36 -34.09 1.87
C GLY A 55 -66.99 -35.29 1.00
N GLN A 56 -66.07 -35.13 0.05
CA GLN A 56 -65.51 -36.27 -0.67
C GLN A 56 -64.66 -37.11 0.30
N THR A 57 -64.96 -38.40 0.40
CA THR A 57 -64.26 -39.30 1.33
C THR A 57 -63.02 -39.92 0.66
N PRO A 58 -61.82 -39.79 1.27
CA PRO A 58 -60.64 -40.54 0.86
C PRO A 58 -60.92 -42.05 0.79
N GLY A 59 -60.20 -42.74 -0.09
CA GLY A 59 -60.33 -44.18 -0.35
C GLY A 59 -61.62 -44.62 -1.05
N LYS A 60 -62.65 -43.76 -1.12
CA LYS A 60 -63.99 -44.09 -1.65
C LYS A 60 -64.43 -43.24 -2.85
N SER A 61 -64.06 -41.97 -2.90
CA SER A 61 -64.42 -41.10 -4.03
C SER A 61 -63.51 -41.32 -5.23
N PHE A 62 -64.06 -41.84 -6.33
CA PHE A 62 -63.36 -42.03 -7.61
C PHE A 62 -62.73 -40.74 -8.14
N SER A 63 -63.48 -39.62 -8.07
CA SER A 63 -62.99 -38.31 -8.52
C SER A 63 -61.86 -37.77 -7.65
N LEU A 64 -61.86 -38.07 -6.35
CA LEU A 64 -60.76 -37.72 -5.45
C LEU A 64 -59.51 -38.57 -5.73
N LYS A 65 -59.66 -39.90 -5.82
CA LYS A 65 -58.58 -40.83 -6.17
C LYS A 65 -57.93 -40.47 -7.49
N GLY A 66 -58.68 -40.56 -8.59
CA GLY A 66 -58.14 -40.41 -9.94
C GLY A 66 -57.53 -39.03 -10.22
N THR A 67 -57.98 -37.97 -9.54
CA THR A 67 -57.31 -36.67 -9.62
C THR A 67 -56.06 -36.59 -8.72
N SER A 68 -56.04 -37.25 -7.56
CA SER A 68 -54.81 -37.43 -6.76
C SER A 68 -53.75 -38.18 -7.55
N ASP A 69 -54.12 -39.29 -8.20
CA ASP A 69 -53.24 -40.06 -9.09
C ASP A 69 -52.64 -39.18 -10.20
N ILE A 70 -53.46 -38.37 -10.88
CA ILE A 70 -53.00 -37.43 -11.93
C ILE A 70 -51.99 -36.42 -11.37
N PHE A 71 -52.20 -35.89 -10.17
CA PHE A 71 -51.21 -35.01 -9.52
C PHE A 71 -49.93 -35.77 -9.14
N GLN A 72 -50.02 -37.02 -8.69
CA GLN A 72 -48.85 -37.86 -8.39
C GLN A 72 -47.99 -38.08 -9.65
N PHE A 73 -48.57 -38.54 -10.75
CA PHE A 73 -47.85 -38.66 -12.03
C PHE A 73 -47.31 -37.32 -12.55
N ALA A 74 -48.00 -36.20 -12.30
CA ALA A 74 -47.49 -34.88 -12.70
C ALA A 74 -46.21 -34.49 -11.94
N GLY A 75 -46.13 -34.74 -10.63
CA GLY A 75 -44.91 -34.46 -9.85
C GLY A 75 -43.75 -35.41 -10.16
N GLU A 76 -44.04 -36.69 -10.36
CA GLU A 76 -43.08 -37.68 -10.88
C GLU A 76 -42.53 -37.27 -12.24
N ALA A 77 -43.40 -36.88 -13.18
CA ALA A 77 -43.01 -36.41 -14.51
C ALA A 77 -42.16 -35.14 -14.46
N LEU A 78 -42.45 -34.20 -13.54
CA LEU A 78 -41.60 -33.03 -13.32
C LEU A 78 -40.20 -33.43 -12.83
N GLY A 79 -40.11 -34.30 -11.82
CA GLY A 79 -38.86 -34.85 -11.32
C GLY A 79 -38.04 -35.52 -12.43
N PHE A 80 -38.67 -36.45 -13.14
CA PHE A 80 -38.10 -37.19 -14.26
C PHE A 80 -37.60 -36.27 -15.38
N LEU A 81 -38.45 -35.36 -15.87
CA LEU A 81 -38.11 -34.44 -16.96
C LEU A 81 -36.94 -33.53 -16.58
N PHE A 82 -36.85 -33.07 -15.34
CA PHE A 82 -35.73 -32.25 -14.86
C PHE A 82 -34.43 -33.07 -14.80
N CYS A 83 -34.45 -34.28 -14.22
CA CYS A 83 -33.27 -35.17 -14.22
C CYS A 83 -32.81 -35.53 -15.64
N VAL A 84 -33.71 -35.98 -16.52
CA VAL A 84 -33.39 -36.38 -17.91
C VAL A 84 -32.84 -35.19 -18.69
N ARG A 85 -33.45 -34.01 -18.58
CA ARG A 85 -33.04 -32.80 -19.32
C ARG A 85 -31.62 -32.37 -18.94
N ILE A 86 -31.25 -32.45 -17.67
CA ILE A 86 -29.89 -32.15 -17.21
C ILE A 86 -28.91 -33.26 -17.59
N ALA A 87 -29.30 -34.54 -17.46
CA ALA A 87 -28.49 -35.67 -17.91
C ALA A 87 -28.16 -35.56 -19.42
N LEU A 88 -29.15 -35.24 -20.27
CA LEU A 88 -28.93 -35.04 -21.71
C LEU A 88 -28.04 -33.84 -22.03
N ARG A 89 -28.07 -32.76 -21.24
CA ARG A 89 -27.12 -31.64 -21.35
C ARG A 89 -25.70 -32.07 -20.96
N LEU A 90 -25.53 -32.75 -19.83
CA LEU A 90 -24.24 -33.29 -19.39
C LEU A 90 -23.66 -34.31 -20.38
N ARG A 91 -24.50 -35.14 -21.02
CA ARG A 91 -24.08 -36.06 -22.10
C ARG A 91 -23.54 -35.31 -23.33
N LYS A 92 -24.16 -34.19 -23.72
CA LYS A 92 -23.65 -33.34 -24.81
C LYS A 92 -22.30 -32.73 -24.45
N VAL A 93 -22.19 -32.14 -23.25
CA VAL A 93 -20.94 -31.56 -22.73
C VAL A 93 -19.80 -32.59 -22.64
N SER A 94 -20.03 -33.75 -22.04
CA SER A 94 -19.02 -34.82 -21.92
C SER A 94 -18.55 -35.32 -23.30
N ASN A 95 -19.45 -35.40 -24.29
CA ASN A 95 -19.09 -35.71 -25.68
C ASN A 95 -18.30 -34.57 -26.37
N GLN A 96 -18.57 -33.30 -26.06
CA GLN A 96 -17.82 -32.15 -26.59
C GLN A 96 -16.40 -32.13 -26.02
N LEU A 97 -16.25 -32.22 -24.70
CA LEU A 97 -14.94 -32.32 -24.03
C LEU A 97 -14.12 -33.50 -24.57
N ARG A 98 -14.74 -34.68 -24.76
CA ARG A 98 -14.06 -35.85 -25.32
C ARG A 98 -13.58 -35.65 -26.76
N ARG A 99 -14.31 -34.87 -27.58
CA ARG A 99 -13.86 -34.49 -28.93
C ARG A 99 -12.70 -33.49 -28.89
N GLN A 100 -12.76 -32.51 -27.99
CA GLN A 100 -11.66 -31.54 -27.79
C GLN A 100 -10.39 -32.22 -27.28
N MET A 101 -10.50 -33.18 -26.36
CA MET A 101 -9.37 -33.98 -25.87
C MET A 101 -8.67 -34.73 -27.01
N LEU A 102 -9.44 -35.38 -27.90
CA LEU A 102 -8.89 -36.07 -29.08
C LEU A 102 -8.19 -35.10 -30.05
N GLY A 103 -8.79 -33.92 -30.31
CA GLY A 103 -8.17 -32.89 -31.14
C GLY A 103 -6.83 -32.41 -30.57
N ASN A 104 -6.81 -32.02 -29.28
CA ASN A 104 -5.63 -31.51 -28.60
C ASN A 104 -4.47 -32.54 -28.49
N GLN A 105 -4.79 -33.85 -28.50
CA GLN A 105 -3.77 -34.90 -28.57
C GLN A 105 -3.03 -34.89 -29.92
N THR A 106 -3.74 -34.69 -31.03
CA THR A 106 -3.13 -34.51 -32.37
C THR A 106 -2.23 -33.27 -32.43
N GLU A 107 -2.62 -32.19 -31.76
CA GLU A 107 -1.90 -30.90 -31.75
C GLU A 107 -0.67 -30.86 -30.81
N ARG A 108 -0.37 -31.93 -30.06
CA ARG A 108 0.72 -31.99 -29.07
C ARG A 108 0.70 -30.85 -28.03
N ARG A 109 -0.50 -30.46 -27.56
CA ARG A 109 -0.64 -29.45 -26.49
C ARG A 109 -0.03 -29.91 -25.16
N ALA A 110 0.17 -28.96 -24.25
CA ALA A 110 0.78 -29.21 -22.93
C ALA A 110 0.04 -30.32 -22.14
N ALA A 111 0.82 -31.13 -21.42
CA ALA A 111 0.29 -32.28 -20.69
C ALA A 111 -0.67 -31.90 -19.54
N GLY A 112 -0.57 -30.67 -19.01
CA GLY A 112 -1.49 -30.14 -17.99
C GLY A 112 -2.91 -29.99 -18.53
N ASP A 113 -3.08 -29.18 -19.58
CA ASP A 113 -4.36 -28.92 -20.26
C ASP A 113 -5.09 -30.23 -20.62
N LEU A 114 -4.33 -31.22 -21.11
CA LEU A 114 -4.86 -32.54 -21.47
C LEU A 114 -5.33 -33.35 -20.25
N ALA A 115 -4.65 -33.22 -19.10
CA ALA A 115 -5.05 -33.88 -17.86
C ALA A 115 -6.30 -33.22 -17.25
N ASP A 116 -6.39 -31.90 -17.26
CA ASP A 116 -7.54 -31.16 -16.72
C ASP A 116 -8.80 -31.34 -17.58
N LEU A 117 -8.68 -31.28 -18.92
CA LEU A 117 -9.77 -31.64 -19.83
C LEU A 117 -10.23 -33.10 -19.65
N HIS A 118 -9.30 -34.02 -19.36
CA HIS A 118 -9.65 -35.41 -19.05
C HIS A 118 -10.42 -35.53 -17.73
N ASN A 119 -9.99 -34.81 -16.69
CA ASN A 119 -10.68 -34.75 -15.40
C ASN A 119 -12.10 -34.17 -15.54
N GLU A 120 -12.28 -33.05 -16.24
CA GLU A 120 -13.60 -32.49 -16.53
C GLU A 120 -14.49 -33.47 -17.31
N ALA A 121 -13.94 -34.13 -18.35
CA ALA A 121 -14.70 -35.09 -19.15
C ALA A 121 -15.16 -36.31 -18.34
N LEU A 122 -14.32 -36.80 -17.42
CA LEU A 122 -14.66 -37.88 -16.48
C LEU A 122 -15.71 -37.45 -15.45
N VAL A 123 -15.61 -36.25 -14.89
CA VAL A 123 -16.59 -35.74 -13.91
C VAL A 123 -17.94 -35.51 -14.60
N ALA A 124 -17.96 -34.86 -15.77
CA ALA A 124 -19.17 -34.69 -16.60
C ALA A 124 -19.82 -36.03 -16.98
N ARG A 125 -19.02 -37.08 -17.25
CA ARG A 125 -19.53 -38.44 -17.50
C ARG A 125 -20.13 -39.06 -16.24
N ARG A 126 -19.54 -38.86 -15.06
CA ARG A 126 -20.08 -39.35 -13.78
C ARG A 126 -21.37 -38.64 -13.40
N ALA A 127 -21.45 -37.33 -13.55
CA ALA A 127 -22.69 -36.59 -13.31
C ALA A 127 -23.79 -36.96 -14.32
N PHE A 128 -23.46 -37.16 -15.59
CA PHE A 128 -24.40 -37.74 -16.57
C PHE A 128 -24.96 -39.08 -16.09
N LEU A 129 -24.09 -40.01 -15.65
CA LEU A 129 -24.53 -41.31 -15.11
C LEU A 129 -25.36 -41.15 -13.83
N ALA A 130 -24.98 -40.27 -12.91
CA ALA A 130 -25.70 -39.98 -11.67
C ALA A 130 -27.15 -39.53 -11.93
N TRP A 131 -27.33 -38.47 -12.74
CA TRP A 131 -28.65 -37.95 -13.07
C TRP A 131 -29.44 -38.90 -13.98
N SER A 132 -28.77 -39.75 -14.77
CA SER A 132 -29.43 -40.85 -15.49
C SER A 132 -29.98 -41.91 -14.54
N SER A 133 -29.18 -42.38 -13.57
CA SER A 133 -29.63 -43.32 -12.53
C SER A 133 -30.79 -42.74 -11.72
N LEU A 134 -30.73 -41.47 -11.30
CA LEU A 134 -31.85 -40.82 -10.63
C LEU A 134 -33.10 -40.73 -11.52
N SER A 135 -32.97 -40.46 -12.83
CA SER A 135 -34.12 -40.50 -13.75
C SER A 135 -34.68 -41.91 -13.95
N ILE A 136 -33.84 -42.96 -13.92
CA ILE A 136 -34.28 -44.36 -14.00
C ILE A 136 -35.00 -44.74 -12.71
N ALA A 137 -34.55 -44.27 -11.55
CA ALA A 137 -35.22 -44.48 -10.27
C ALA A 137 -36.64 -43.89 -10.27
N ILE A 138 -36.78 -42.62 -10.66
CA ILE A 138 -38.09 -41.95 -10.76
C ILE A 138 -38.98 -42.65 -11.79
N ALA A 139 -38.44 -43.11 -12.93
CA ALA A 139 -39.21 -43.84 -13.93
C ALA A 139 -39.69 -45.22 -13.44
N LEU A 140 -38.85 -45.97 -12.72
CA LEU A 140 -39.22 -47.26 -12.11
C LEU A 140 -40.28 -47.07 -11.02
N TYR A 141 -40.15 -46.02 -10.21
CA TYR A 141 -41.16 -45.62 -9.24
C TYR A 141 -42.50 -45.30 -9.93
N ALA A 142 -42.50 -44.44 -10.95
CA ALA A 142 -43.69 -44.08 -11.72
C ALA A 142 -44.33 -45.30 -12.44
N CYS A 143 -43.54 -46.29 -12.85
CA CYS A 143 -44.07 -47.56 -13.35
C CYS A 143 -44.73 -48.41 -12.24
N GLY A 144 -44.19 -48.40 -11.02
CA GLY A 144 -44.83 -48.98 -9.84
C GLY A 144 -46.16 -48.28 -9.54
N GLN A 145 -46.14 -46.94 -9.49
CA GLN A 145 -47.33 -46.10 -9.28
C GLN A 145 -48.40 -46.34 -10.35
N ALA A 146 -48.03 -46.45 -11.63
CA ALA A 146 -48.95 -46.77 -12.72
C ALA A 146 -49.67 -48.12 -12.52
N ILE A 147 -48.98 -49.12 -11.97
CA ILE A 147 -49.59 -50.41 -11.62
C ILE A 147 -50.47 -50.27 -10.36
N TRP A 148 -50.01 -49.56 -9.33
CA TRP A 148 -50.74 -49.31 -8.07
C TRP A 148 -52.06 -48.57 -8.33
N THR A 149 -52.02 -47.42 -8.99
CA THR A 149 -53.20 -46.67 -9.44
C THR A 149 -54.15 -47.55 -10.25
N SER A 150 -53.63 -48.43 -11.11
CA SER A 150 -54.47 -49.37 -11.86
C SER A 150 -55.22 -50.37 -10.97
N TYR A 151 -54.75 -50.64 -9.74
CA TYR A 151 -55.45 -51.47 -8.75
C TYR A 151 -56.39 -50.61 -7.89
N ASP A 152 -55.90 -49.49 -7.34
CA ASP A 152 -56.66 -48.59 -6.45
C ASP A 152 -57.87 -47.92 -7.13
N ILE A 153 -57.87 -47.77 -8.46
CA ILE A 153 -59.05 -47.36 -9.25
C ILE A 153 -60.13 -48.46 -9.32
N ARG A 154 -59.75 -49.74 -9.14
CA ARG A 154 -60.64 -50.92 -9.27
C ARG A 154 -61.15 -51.50 -7.94
N MET A 155 -60.60 -51.10 -6.80
CA MET A 155 -60.97 -51.61 -5.46
C MET A 155 -60.81 -50.52 -4.37
N SER A 156 -61.11 -50.82 -3.10
CA SER A 156 -60.79 -49.88 -2.00
C SER A 156 -59.28 -49.83 -1.77
N SER A 157 -58.75 -48.71 -1.27
CA SER A 157 -57.31 -48.58 -0.98
C SER A 157 -56.81 -49.56 0.09
N ALA A 158 -57.72 -50.02 0.95
CA ALA A 158 -57.45 -51.05 1.97
C ALA A 158 -57.54 -52.49 1.42
N ASP A 159 -58.12 -52.71 0.24
CA ASP A 159 -58.28 -54.04 -0.37
C ASP A 159 -57.14 -54.39 -1.35
N VAL A 160 -56.22 -53.45 -1.61
CA VAL A 160 -55.13 -53.63 -2.58
C VAL A 160 -54.15 -54.70 -2.07
N PRO A 161 -53.90 -55.78 -2.82
CA PRO A 161 -53.12 -56.92 -2.34
C PRO A 161 -51.64 -56.59 -2.18
N PHE A 162 -51.11 -56.81 -0.97
CA PHE A 162 -49.68 -56.67 -0.64
C PHE A 162 -49.04 -58.05 -0.34
N PRO A 163 -47.94 -58.42 -1.01
CA PRO A 163 -47.27 -57.72 -2.11
C PRO A 163 -48.04 -57.83 -3.44
N GLY A 164 -47.78 -56.90 -4.36
CA GLY A 164 -48.35 -56.87 -5.71
C GLY A 164 -47.31 -56.56 -6.80
N LEU A 165 -47.75 -56.48 -8.07
CA LEU A 165 -46.82 -56.21 -9.19
C LEU A 165 -46.22 -54.79 -9.16
N TYR A 166 -46.87 -53.84 -8.48
CA TYR A 166 -46.38 -52.46 -8.32
C TYR A 166 -45.07 -52.41 -7.52
N ASP A 167 -44.90 -53.30 -6.53
CA ASP A 167 -43.72 -53.38 -5.68
C ASP A 167 -42.44 -53.60 -6.48
N ILE A 168 -42.53 -54.28 -7.63
CA ILE A 168 -41.37 -54.52 -8.52
C ILE A 168 -40.77 -53.18 -8.99
N GLY A 169 -41.60 -52.19 -9.29
CA GLY A 169 -41.16 -50.84 -9.68
C GLY A 169 -40.56 -50.07 -8.50
N PHE A 170 -41.24 -50.09 -7.35
CA PHE A 170 -40.78 -49.42 -6.13
C PHE A 170 -39.45 -50.00 -5.62
N VAL A 171 -39.36 -51.32 -5.42
CA VAL A 171 -38.14 -52.03 -5.01
C VAL A 171 -37.00 -51.80 -6.01
N ALA A 172 -37.27 -51.82 -7.32
CA ALA A 172 -36.24 -51.56 -8.33
C ALA A 172 -35.74 -50.11 -8.32
N SER A 173 -36.53 -49.13 -7.88
CA SER A 173 -36.11 -47.71 -7.85
C SER A 173 -35.01 -47.43 -6.81
N TYR A 174 -35.07 -48.07 -5.65
CA TYR A 174 -34.18 -47.81 -4.50
C TYR A 174 -32.68 -47.99 -4.85
N PRO A 175 -32.23 -49.08 -5.50
CA PRO A 175 -30.85 -49.22 -5.97
C PRO A 175 -30.40 -48.10 -6.92
N PHE A 176 -31.30 -47.60 -7.79
CA PHE A 176 -30.97 -46.50 -8.70
C PHE A 176 -30.91 -45.14 -8.00
N PHE A 177 -31.73 -44.89 -6.97
CA PHE A 177 -31.58 -43.73 -6.07
C PHE A 177 -30.23 -43.75 -5.34
N LEU A 178 -29.84 -44.92 -4.81
CA LEU A 178 -28.56 -45.12 -4.13
C LEU A 178 -27.36 -44.91 -5.07
N ILE A 179 -27.34 -45.58 -6.23
CA ILE A 179 -26.28 -45.45 -7.24
C ILE A 179 -26.19 -44.02 -7.76
N GLY A 180 -27.33 -43.40 -8.08
CA GLY A 180 -27.40 -42.03 -8.57
C GLY A 180 -26.83 -41.03 -7.57
N THR A 181 -27.22 -41.16 -6.30
CA THR A 181 -26.70 -40.32 -5.20
C THR A 181 -25.20 -40.54 -4.99
N LEU A 182 -24.74 -41.79 -4.91
CA LEU A 182 -23.31 -42.12 -4.74
C LEU A 182 -22.43 -41.55 -5.85
N LEU A 183 -22.88 -41.57 -7.11
CA LEU A 183 -22.12 -41.06 -8.27
C LEU A 183 -21.89 -39.53 -8.25
N LEU A 184 -22.65 -38.77 -7.48
CA LEU A 184 -22.43 -37.32 -7.28
C LEU A 184 -21.26 -37.02 -6.32
N THR A 185 -20.73 -38.02 -5.60
CA THR A 185 -19.69 -37.83 -4.57
C THR A 185 -18.33 -37.49 -5.18
N ARG A 186 -18.01 -36.18 -5.31
CA ARG A 186 -16.69 -35.71 -5.77
C ARG A 186 -15.60 -36.00 -4.72
N ARG A 187 -14.55 -36.75 -5.08
CA ARG A 187 -13.50 -37.21 -4.14
C ARG A 187 -12.47 -36.11 -3.80
N ASN A 188 -12.87 -35.11 -3.03
CA ASN A 188 -12.01 -34.01 -2.59
C ASN A 188 -11.07 -34.42 -1.43
N LYS A 189 -9.90 -33.77 -1.28
CA LYS A 189 -8.80 -34.20 -0.38
C LYS A 189 -8.87 -33.65 1.06
N ALA A 190 -10.04 -33.19 1.51
CA ALA A 190 -10.22 -32.57 2.83
C ALA A 190 -10.17 -33.59 3.99
N SER A 191 -8.97 -33.83 4.53
CA SER A 191 -8.74 -34.87 5.54
C SER A 191 -9.44 -34.64 6.89
N VAL A 192 -9.47 -33.39 7.37
CA VAL A 192 -9.66 -33.09 8.81
C VAL A 192 -11.14 -33.11 9.27
N GLY A 193 -12.09 -32.69 8.42
CA GLY A 193 -13.52 -32.63 8.81
C GLY A 193 -14.21 -34.00 8.98
N ARG A 194 -13.57 -35.10 8.53
CA ARG A 194 -14.23 -36.41 8.36
C ARG A 194 -14.88 -36.97 9.62
N VAL A 195 -14.25 -36.84 10.80
CA VAL A 195 -14.78 -37.44 12.05
C VAL A 195 -16.05 -36.72 12.52
N ARG A 196 -16.04 -35.39 12.53
CA ARG A 196 -17.20 -34.56 12.88
C ARG A 196 -18.39 -34.87 11.97
N LEU A 197 -18.13 -35.00 10.67
CA LEU A 197 -19.17 -35.14 9.66
C LEU A 197 -19.69 -36.59 9.54
N LEU A 198 -18.87 -37.58 9.93
CA LEU A 198 -19.36 -38.92 10.26
C LEU A 198 -20.30 -38.90 11.46
N LEU A 199 -20.04 -38.12 12.52
CA LEU A 199 -20.95 -37.99 13.66
C LEU A 199 -22.23 -37.21 13.33
N ASP A 200 -22.16 -36.15 12.53
CA ASP A 200 -23.35 -35.45 12.01
C ASP A 200 -24.24 -36.40 11.18
N SER A 201 -23.61 -37.24 10.34
CA SER A 201 -24.33 -38.29 9.59
C SER A 201 -24.91 -39.36 10.53
N LEU A 202 -24.10 -39.87 11.46
CA LEU A 202 -24.50 -40.92 12.41
C LEU A 202 -25.61 -40.47 13.36
N ALA A 203 -25.68 -39.17 13.70
CA ALA A 203 -26.79 -38.62 14.46
C ALA A 203 -28.12 -38.70 13.68
N VAL A 204 -28.13 -38.36 12.39
CA VAL A 204 -29.32 -38.46 11.54
C VAL A 204 -29.70 -39.92 11.26
N ILE A 205 -28.71 -40.76 10.95
CA ILE A 205 -28.89 -42.20 10.72
C ILE A 205 -29.42 -42.88 12.00
N GLY A 206 -28.80 -42.64 13.15
CA GLY A 206 -29.22 -43.18 14.43
C GLY A 206 -30.62 -42.71 14.81
N THR A 207 -30.94 -41.43 14.61
CA THR A 207 -32.30 -40.88 14.81
C THR A 207 -33.33 -41.62 13.96
N SER A 208 -33.09 -41.73 12.65
CA SER A 208 -34.02 -42.38 11.71
C SER A 208 -34.15 -43.89 11.99
N LEU A 209 -33.05 -44.58 12.30
CA LEU A 209 -33.04 -45.99 12.71
C LEU A 209 -33.81 -46.21 14.01
N THR A 210 -33.68 -45.31 14.98
CA THR A 210 -34.37 -45.38 16.28
C THR A 210 -35.88 -45.25 16.11
N LEU A 211 -36.33 -44.25 15.34
CA LEU A 211 -37.75 -44.06 15.04
C LEU A 211 -38.30 -45.24 14.23
N SER A 212 -37.57 -45.68 13.20
CA SER A 212 -37.93 -46.88 12.41
C SER A 212 -38.04 -48.12 13.30
N TRP A 213 -37.08 -48.39 14.18
CA TRP A 213 -37.09 -49.55 15.07
C TRP A 213 -38.31 -49.57 16.00
N PHE A 214 -38.52 -48.53 16.81
CA PHE A 214 -39.55 -48.58 17.86
C PHE A 214 -40.99 -48.35 17.37
N PHE A 215 -41.18 -47.71 16.21
CA PHE A 215 -42.52 -47.39 15.69
C PHE A 215 -42.94 -48.22 14.46
N LEU A 216 -42.00 -48.77 13.69
CA LEU A 216 -42.29 -49.59 12.51
C LEU A 216 -41.73 -51.01 12.64
N LEU A 217 -40.40 -51.15 12.71
CA LEU A 217 -39.72 -52.42 12.51
C LEU A 217 -39.97 -53.42 13.66
N SER A 218 -40.00 -52.99 14.93
CA SER A 218 -40.34 -53.87 16.05
C SER A 218 -41.80 -54.35 16.00
N PRO A 219 -42.82 -53.49 15.80
CA PRO A 219 -44.19 -53.92 15.51
C PRO A 219 -44.31 -54.87 14.30
N ILE A 220 -43.63 -54.56 13.20
CA ILE A 220 -43.60 -55.41 11.99
C ILE A 220 -42.97 -56.78 12.31
N ILE A 221 -41.79 -56.81 12.94
CA ILE A 221 -41.06 -58.03 13.33
C ILE A 221 -41.91 -58.92 14.23
N ALA A 222 -42.60 -58.34 15.22
CA ALA A 222 -43.54 -59.07 16.08
C ALA A 222 -44.75 -59.62 15.30
N GLY A 223 -45.17 -58.94 14.23
CA GLY A 223 -46.25 -59.35 13.35
C GLY A 223 -45.90 -60.32 12.21
N LEU A 224 -44.60 -60.56 11.90
CA LEU A 224 -44.18 -61.39 10.75
C LEU A 224 -44.75 -62.82 10.80
N THR A 225 -44.96 -63.37 11.99
CA THR A 225 -45.54 -64.71 12.19
C THR A 225 -47.02 -64.80 11.81
N GLN A 226 -47.69 -63.66 11.62
CA GLN A 226 -49.10 -63.54 11.21
C GLN A 226 -49.25 -63.00 9.78
N GLN A 227 -48.15 -62.73 9.05
CA GLN A 227 -48.23 -62.19 7.70
C GLN A 227 -48.59 -63.26 6.65
N PRO A 228 -49.37 -62.90 5.61
CA PRO A 228 -49.94 -63.88 4.68
C PRO A 228 -48.93 -64.47 3.67
N SER A 229 -47.72 -63.92 3.56
CA SER A 229 -46.68 -64.47 2.66
C SER A 229 -45.26 -64.07 3.07
N THR A 230 -44.29 -64.90 2.71
CA THR A 230 -42.84 -64.58 2.81
C THR A 230 -42.46 -63.33 2.00
N GLY A 231 -43.20 -63.04 0.93
CA GLY A 231 -43.02 -61.82 0.15
C GLY A 231 -43.34 -60.57 0.97
N ALA A 232 -44.50 -60.55 1.64
CA ALA A 232 -44.87 -59.47 2.56
C ALA A 232 -43.78 -59.26 3.64
N ALA A 233 -43.27 -60.33 4.24
CA ALA A 233 -42.22 -60.27 5.26
C ALA A 233 -40.92 -59.64 4.77
N VAL A 234 -40.47 -59.99 3.56
CA VAL A 234 -39.28 -59.38 2.96
C VAL A 234 -39.52 -57.90 2.66
N LEU A 235 -40.67 -57.54 2.09
CA LEU A 235 -40.95 -56.16 1.68
C LEU A 235 -41.22 -55.21 2.86
N SER A 236 -41.90 -55.68 3.92
CA SER A 236 -42.10 -54.92 5.15
C SER A 236 -40.80 -54.59 5.89
N ILE A 237 -39.71 -55.33 5.63
CA ILE A 237 -38.36 -54.98 6.10
C ILE A 237 -37.61 -54.16 5.04
N TYR A 238 -37.78 -54.46 3.75
CA TYR A 238 -37.08 -53.80 2.65
C TYR A 238 -37.32 -52.29 2.60
N PHE A 239 -38.57 -51.83 2.60
CA PHE A 239 -38.84 -50.38 2.45
C PHE A 239 -38.27 -49.56 3.62
N PRO A 240 -38.59 -49.84 4.92
CA PRO A 240 -38.07 -49.04 6.03
C PRO A 240 -36.54 -49.11 6.21
N THR A 241 -35.88 -50.18 5.74
CA THR A 241 -34.40 -50.25 5.78
C THR A 241 -33.77 -49.57 4.57
N GLY A 242 -34.36 -49.69 3.38
CA GLY A 242 -33.95 -48.99 2.17
C GLY A 242 -34.07 -47.48 2.32
N ASP A 243 -35.17 -47.00 2.90
CA ASP A 243 -35.41 -45.59 3.24
C ASP A 243 -34.34 -45.05 4.16
N LEU A 244 -34.02 -45.79 5.23
CA LEU A 244 -32.94 -45.46 6.14
C LEU A 244 -31.61 -45.35 5.41
N PHE A 245 -31.31 -46.24 4.45
CA PHE A 245 -30.11 -46.14 3.62
C PHE A 245 -30.12 -44.94 2.66
N LEU A 246 -31.27 -44.56 2.10
CA LEU A 246 -31.41 -43.40 1.22
C LEU A 246 -31.28 -42.07 2.00
N VAL A 247 -31.90 -41.97 3.17
CA VAL A 247 -31.73 -40.83 4.09
C VAL A 247 -30.30 -40.78 4.63
N ALA A 248 -29.69 -41.92 4.97
CA ALA A 248 -28.30 -42.02 5.40
C ALA A 248 -27.34 -41.44 4.38
N ILE A 249 -27.46 -41.86 3.11
CA ILE A 249 -26.55 -41.41 2.06
C ILE A 249 -26.82 -39.96 1.63
N GLY A 250 -28.09 -39.53 1.62
CA GLY A 250 -28.47 -38.13 1.40
C GLY A 250 -27.88 -37.19 2.46
N ALA A 251 -28.01 -37.55 3.75
CA ALA A 251 -27.43 -36.81 4.86
C ALA A 251 -25.89 -36.81 4.80
N PHE A 252 -25.26 -37.96 4.52
CA PHE A 252 -23.81 -38.07 4.35
C PHE A 252 -23.26 -37.22 3.21
N LEU A 253 -24.00 -37.07 2.10
CA LEU A 253 -23.62 -36.14 1.02
C LEU A 253 -23.82 -34.68 1.41
N MET A 254 -24.94 -34.32 2.07
CA MET A 254 -25.17 -32.95 2.54
C MET A 254 -24.10 -32.50 3.55
N PHE A 255 -23.74 -33.36 4.51
CA PHE A 255 -22.68 -33.06 5.48
C PHE A 255 -21.27 -33.38 4.95
N SER A 256 -21.07 -33.78 3.68
CA SER A 256 -19.76 -34.30 3.24
C SER A 256 -18.69 -33.21 3.14
N PRO A 257 -17.47 -33.40 3.68
CA PRO A 257 -16.33 -32.50 3.43
C PRO A 257 -15.79 -32.62 1.99
N LEU A 258 -16.36 -33.55 1.22
CA LEU A 258 -16.09 -33.80 -0.19
C LEU A 258 -16.89 -32.84 -1.10
N ALA A 259 -18.01 -32.29 -0.62
CA ALA A 259 -18.82 -31.32 -1.33
C ALA A 259 -18.19 -29.92 -1.29
N SER A 260 -18.21 -29.21 -2.43
CA SER A 260 -17.87 -27.77 -2.41
C SER A 260 -19.00 -26.97 -1.74
N ARG A 261 -18.69 -25.81 -1.15
CA ARG A 261 -19.73 -24.91 -0.59
C ARG A 261 -20.76 -24.47 -1.64
N ALA A 262 -20.37 -24.46 -2.92
CA ALA A 262 -21.27 -24.16 -4.02
C ALA A 262 -22.29 -25.28 -4.30
N GLN A 263 -21.92 -26.54 -4.06
CA GLN A 263 -22.77 -27.74 -4.27
C GLN A 263 -23.75 -28.03 -3.13
N GLN A 264 -23.59 -27.42 -1.96
CA GLN A 264 -24.47 -27.59 -0.80
C GLN A 264 -25.98 -27.51 -1.10
N PRO A 265 -26.50 -26.56 -1.92
CA PRO A 265 -27.92 -26.52 -2.29
C PRO A 265 -28.42 -27.76 -3.03
N VAL A 266 -27.57 -28.42 -3.83
CA VAL A 266 -27.91 -29.66 -4.56
C VAL A 266 -28.15 -30.79 -3.58
N PHE A 267 -27.21 -30.99 -2.64
CA PHE A 267 -27.31 -32.06 -1.65
C PHE A 267 -28.39 -31.79 -0.61
N MET A 268 -28.68 -30.52 -0.29
CA MET A 268 -29.84 -30.16 0.52
C MET A 268 -31.16 -30.53 -0.19
N LEU A 269 -31.34 -30.18 -1.47
CA LEU A 269 -32.53 -30.56 -2.24
C LEU A 269 -32.68 -32.08 -2.39
N LEU A 270 -31.59 -32.78 -2.70
CA LEU A 270 -31.56 -34.23 -2.84
C LEU A 270 -31.89 -34.93 -1.50
N CYS A 271 -31.29 -34.47 -0.39
CA CYS A 271 -31.56 -35.00 0.94
C CYS A 271 -32.99 -34.71 1.40
N MET A 272 -33.56 -33.54 1.10
CA MET A 272 -34.98 -33.25 1.38
C MET A 272 -35.91 -34.13 0.54
N GLY A 273 -35.60 -34.36 -0.74
CA GLY A 273 -36.35 -35.30 -1.58
C GLY A 273 -36.38 -36.70 -0.99
N LEU A 274 -35.21 -37.30 -0.77
CA LEU A 274 -35.10 -38.65 -0.18
C LEU A 274 -35.70 -38.74 1.23
N PHE A 275 -35.63 -37.67 2.03
CA PHE A 275 -36.29 -37.61 3.34
C PHE A 275 -37.82 -37.56 3.23
N PHE A 276 -38.40 -36.80 2.29
CA PHE A 276 -39.84 -36.83 2.08
C PHE A 276 -40.32 -38.19 1.60
N LEU A 277 -39.59 -38.88 0.72
CA LEU A 277 -39.93 -40.26 0.32
C LEU A 277 -40.01 -41.17 1.56
N ALA A 278 -38.93 -41.23 2.34
CA ALA A 278 -38.86 -42.06 3.55
C ALA A 278 -39.91 -41.72 4.62
N VAL A 279 -40.27 -40.43 4.77
CA VAL A 279 -41.37 -40.01 5.65
C VAL A 279 -42.71 -40.51 5.12
N THR A 280 -42.93 -40.51 3.82
CA THR A 280 -44.22 -40.92 3.23
C THR A 280 -44.40 -42.44 3.26
N ASP A 281 -43.34 -43.20 2.96
CA ASP A 281 -43.32 -44.66 3.06
C ASP A 281 -43.46 -45.11 4.53
N SER A 282 -42.86 -44.38 5.47
CA SER A 282 -43.07 -44.57 6.93
C SER A 282 -44.52 -44.29 7.36
N LEU A 283 -45.15 -43.22 6.86
CA LEU A 283 -46.55 -42.91 7.15
C LEU A 283 -47.50 -43.95 6.53
N LEU A 284 -47.22 -44.42 5.31
CA LEU A 284 -47.95 -45.52 4.67
C LEU A 284 -47.88 -46.79 5.53
N ALA A 285 -46.68 -47.20 5.96
CA ALA A 285 -46.51 -48.36 6.83
C ALA A 285 -47.30 -48.22 8.15
N TYR A 286 -47.29 -47.05 8.77
CA TYR A 286 -48.07 -46.76 9.98
C TYR A 286 -49.59 -46.84 9.74
N TYR A 287 -50.12 -46.21 8.71
CA TYR A 287 -51.57 -46.23 8.43
C TYR A 287 -52.06 -47.58 7.89
N SER A 288 -51.20 -48.37 7.25
CA SER A 288 -51.49 -49.76 6.91
C SER A 288 -51.60 -50.64 8.16
N LEU A 289 -50.68 -50.50 9.13
CA LEU A 289 -50.76 -51.19 10.43
C LEU A 289 -52.04 -50.82 11.21
N SER A 290 -52.55 -49.59 11.07
CA SER A 290 -53.82 -49.17 11.68
C SER A 290 -55.06 -49.40 10.82
N ASN A 291 -54.95 -50.11 9.68
CA ASN A 291 -56.02 -50.30 8.69
C ASN A 291 -56.76 -48.99 8.30
N SER A 292 -56.03 -47.87 8.29
CA SER A 292 -56.55 -46.51 8.09
C SER A 292 -56.05 -45.85 6.81
N PHE A 293 -55.17 -46.51 6.04
CA PHE A 293 -54.66 -45.97 4.78
C PHE A 293 -55.77 -45.80 3.73
N ASN A 294 -55.80 -44.62 3.10
CA ASN A 294 -56.79 -44.23 2.09
C ASN A 294 -56.15 -43.26 1.10
N THR A 295 -56.29 -43.49 -0.21
CA THR A 295 -55.85 -42.53 -1.25
C THR A 295 -56.73 -41.27 -1.23
N GLY A 296 -56.15 -40.10 -1.49
CA GLY A 296 -56.82 -38.81 -1.49
C GLY A 296 -56.69 -38.04 -0.18
N THR A 297 -55.58 -38.22 0.54
CA THR A 297 -55.26 -37.49 1.78
C THR A 297 -54.13 -36.49 1.56
N LEU A 298 -53.86 -35.63 2.54
CA LEU A 298 -52.73 -34.67 2.45
C LEU A 298 -51.35 -35.36 2.39
N GLN A 299 -51.24 -36.66 2.74
CA GLN A 299 -50.03 -37.45 2.59
C GLN A 299 -49.65 -37.65 1.11
N ASP A 300 -50.64 -37.78 0.22
CA ASP A 300 -50.47 -38.02 -1.22
C ASP A 300 -49.56 -36.98 -1.91
N VAL A 301 -49.39 -35.79 -1.33
CA VAL A 301 -48.53 -34.71 -1.83
C VAL A 301 -47.03 -35.03 -1.69
N LEU A 302 -46.63 -35.82 -0.70
CA LEU A 302 -45.21 -35.95 -0.34
C LEU A 302 -44.43 -36.86 -1.30
N TRP A 303 -45.04 -37.93 -1.84
CA TRP A 303 -44.44 -38.77 -2.88
C TRP A 303 -44.05 -37.96 -4.15
N PRO A 304 -44.96 -37.27 -4.85
CA PRO A 304 -44.59 -36.45 -6.00
C PRO A 304 -43.67 -35.27 -5.64
N LEU A 305 -43.80 -34.70 -4.44
CA LEU A 305 -42.88 -33.66 -3.96
C LEU A 305 -41.44 -34.20 -3.80
N SER A 306 -41.27 -35.44 -3.33
CA SER A 306 -39.95 -36.07 -3.22
C SER A 306 -39.25 -36.15 -4.58
N MET A 307 -39.96 -36.66 -5.61
CA MET A 307 -39.45 -36.81 -6.97
C MET A 307 -39.17 -35.45 -7.62
N ALA A 308 -40.05 -34.48 -7.43
CA ALA A 308 -39.87 -33.12 -7.90
C ALA A 308 -38.62 -32.45 -7.28
N LEU A 309 -38.35 -32.65 -5.98
CA LEU A 309 -37.16 -32.12 -5.31
C LEU A 309 -35.86 -32.77 -5.79
N VAL A 310 -35.87 -34.08 -6.08
CA VAL A 310 -34.74 -34.77 -6.76
C VAL A 310 -34.50 -34.16 -8.16
N GLY A 311 -35.58 -33.87 -8.90
CA GLY A 311 -35.51 -33.13 -10.16
C GLY A 311 -34.94 -31.71 -10.02
N LEU A 312 -35.30 -30.98 -8.96
CA LEU A 312 -34.79 -29.64 -8.71
C LEU A 312 -33.31 -29.64 -8.31
N ALA A 313 -32.85 -30.67 -7.60
CA ALA A 313 -31.43 -30.88 -7.34
C ALA A 313 -30.63 -31.01 -8.65
N ALA A 314 -31.20 -31.68 -9.67
CA ALA A 314 -30.58 -31.78 -10.99
C ALA A 314 -30.39 -30.39 -11.64
N ILE A 315 -31.41 -29.53 -11.56
CA ILE A 315 -31.36 -28.15 -12.12
C ILE A 315 -30.28 -27.31 -11.43
N GLU A 316 -30.19 -27.37 -10.10
CA GLU A 316 -29.20 -26.60 -9.34
C GLU A 316 -27.77 -27.16 -9.53
N TYR A 317 -27.58 -28.39 -10.02
CA TYR A 317 -26.25 -29.01 -10.17
C TYR A 317 -25.32 -28.24 -11.13
N PRO A 318 -25.62 -28.03 -12.44
CA PRO A 318 -24.73 -27.25 -13.30
C PRO A 318 -24.50 -25.80 -12.83
N ARG A 319 -25.50 -25.22 -12.14
CA ARG A 319 -25.43 -23.89 -11.54
C ARG A 319 -24.48 -23.85 -10.35
N SER A 320 -24.44 -24.91 -9.54
CA SER A 320 -23.48 -25.07 -8.44
C SER A 320 -22.04 -25.14 -8.96
N VAL A 321 -21.80 -25.89 -10.04
CA VAL A 321 -20.46 -25.99 -10.66
C VAL A 321 -20.02 -24.66 -11.27
N ALA A 322 -20.95 -23.91 -11.90
CA ALA A 322 -20.66 -22.57 -12.40
C ALA A 322 -20.24 -21.59 -11.27
N ARG A 323 -20.90 -21.62 -10.11
CA ARG A 323 -20.48 -20.83 -8.93
C ARG A 323 -19.12 -21.27 -8.39
N GLU A 324 -18.80 -22.55 -8.44
CA GLU A 324 -17.51 -23.10 -7.99
C GLU A 324 -16.36 -22.61 -8.88
N GLN A 325 -16.52 -22.66 -10.20
CA GLN A 325 -15.57 -22.09 -11.17
C GLN A 325 -15.41 -20.58 -10.99
N GLU A 326 -16.51 -19.84 -10.86
CA GLU A 326 -16.48 -18.38 -10.66
C GLU A 326 -15.73 -17.99 -9.37
N GLN A 327 -15.90 -18.76 -8.29
CA GLN A 327 -15.17 -18.55 -7.03
C GLN A 327 -13.67 -18.87 -7.17
N ALA A 328 -13.32 -19.93 -7.90
CA ALA A 328 -11.93 -20.31 -8.15
C ALA A 328 -11.17 -19.24 -8.96
N GLU A 329 -11.76 -18.71 -10.04
CA GLU A 329 -11.13 -17.65 -10.84
C GLU A 329 -11.05 -16.32 -10.09
N ARG A 330 -12.06 -15.95 -9.29
CA ARG A 330 -11.99 -14.79 -8.38
C ARG A 330 -10.83 -14.91 -7.38
N LEU A 331 -10.57 -16.11 -6.83
CA LEU A 331 -9.45 -16.36 -5.92
C LEU A 331 -8.09 -16.27 -6.62
N LYS A 332 -7.97 -16.82 -7.85
CA LYS A 332 -6.76 -16.68 -8.68
C LYS A 332 -6.47 -15.21 -9.02
N GLY A 333 -7.47 -14.46 -9.48
CA GLY A 333 -7.33 -13.05 -9.88
C GLY A 333 -6.96 -12.10 -8.73
N LEU A 334 -7.18 -12.49 -7.48
CA LEU A 334 -6.75 -11.76 -6.28
C LEU A 334 -5.32 -12.14 -5.82
N GLY A 335 -4.64 -13.09 -6.47
CA GLY A 335 -3.33 -13.60 -6.06
C GLY A 335 -3.34 -14.44 -4.77
N LEU A 336 -4.51 -14.60 -4.13
CA LEU A 336 -4.70 -15.25 -2.83
C LEU A 336 -4.79 -16.78 -2.95
N GLY A 337 -3.77 -17.40 -3.53
CA GLY A 337 -3.72 -18.81 -3.97
C GLY A 337 -3.86 -19.90 -2.90
N ASN A 338 -4.26 -19.57 -1.67
CA ASN A 338 -4.67 -20.55 -0.65
C ASN A 338 -5.66 -19.99 0.42
N ALA A 339 -6.32 -18.86 0.16
CA ALA A 339 -7.22 -18.22 1.13
C ALA A 339 -8.60 -18.91 1.20
N ASN A 340 -8.71 -19.99 1.99
CA ASN A 340 -9.93 -20.79 2.21
C ASN A 340 -11.13 -20.05 2.88
N HIS A 341 -11.09 -18.72 2.98
CA HIS A 341 -12.02 -17.91 3.76
C HIS A 341 -12.67 -16.77 2.96
N ALA A 342 -13.28 -17.11 1.81
CA ALA A 342 -14.28 -16.25 1.19
C ALA A 342 -15.47 -16.07 2.17
N ALA A 343 -15.84 -14.81 2.46
CA ALA A 343 -16.86 -14.47 3.44
C ALA A 343 -18.26 -14.98 3.01
N PRO A 344 -19.01 -15.68 3.87
CA PRO A 344 -20.31 -16.24 3.52
C PRO A 344 -21.39 -15.14 3.39
N THR A 345 -22.23 -15.24 2.36
CA THR A 345 -23.42 -14.39 2.20
C THR A 345 -24.44 -14.67 3.31
N LYS A 346 -25.25 -13.68 3.71
CA LYS A 346 -26.22 -13.82 4.82
C LYS A 346 -27.15 -15.04 4.71
N LEU A 347 -27.57 -15.42 3.50
CA LEU A 347 -28.38 -16.62 3.28
C LEU A 347 -27.58 -17.93 3.49
N SER A 348 -26.31 -17.97 3.06
CA SER A 348 -25.43 -19.12 3.34
C SER A 348 -25.05 -19.23 4.83
N GLN A 349 -24.98 -18.10 5.56
CA GLN A 349 -24.84 -18.11 7.03
C GLN A 349 -26.04 -18.77 7.70
N LEU A 350 -27.28 -18.41 7.30
CA LEU A 350 -28.49 -19.06 7.84
C LEU A 350 -28.54 -20.56 7.51
N SER A 351 -28.13 -20.96 6.30
CA SER A 351 -28.02 -22.38 5.92
C SER A 351 -26.98 -23.13 6.77
N LEU A 352 -25.80 -22.54 7.02
CA LEU A 352 -24.77 -23.11 7.90
C LEU A 352 -25.26 -23.26 9.35
N THR A 353 -25.96 -22.26 9.89
CA THR A 353 -26.52 -22.31 11.25
C THR A 353 -27.67 -23.33 11.35
N ALA A 354 -28.48 -23.47 10.30
CA ALA A 354 -29.49 -24.53 10.24
C ALA A 354 -28.83 -25.92 10.20
N GLN A 355 -27.83 -26.14 9.34
CA GLN A 355 -27.10 -27.40 9.25
C GLN A 355 -26.40 -27.80 10.57
N THR A 356 -25.89 -26.85 11.35
CA THR A 356 -25.29 -27.17 12.66
C THR A 356 -26.31 -27.46 13.76
N ILE A 357 -27.57 -27.02 13.62
CA ILE A 357 -28.63 -27.18 14.63
C ILE A 357 -29.58 -28.35 14.31
N ILE A 358 -29.85 -28.65 13.03
CA ILE A 358 -30.81 -29.69 12.60
C ILE A 358 -30.56 -31.07 13.26
N PRO A 359 -29.33 -31.64 13.28
CA PRO A 359 -29.09 -32.93 13.93
C PRO A 359 -29.37 -32.92 15.44
N PHE A 360 -29.20 -31.76 16.10
CA PHE A 360 -29.48 -31.60 17.53
C PHE A 360 -30.99 -31.56 17.81
N ILE A 361 -31.76 -30.83 16.98
CA ILE A 361 -33.23 -30.82 17.07
C ILE A 361 -33.80 -32.22 16.80
N LEU A 362 -33.28 -32.94 15.79
CA LEU A 362 -33.70 -34.30 15.46
C LEU A 362 -33.47 -35.29 16.62
N VAL A 363 -32.27 -35.28 17.22
CA VAL A 363 -31.96 -36.14 18.37
C VAL A 363 -32.82 -35.78 19.58
N LEU A 364 -32.99 -34.48 19.90
CA LEU A 364 -33.86 -34.05 21.01
C LEU A 364 -35.33 -34.44 20.79
N ALA A 365 -35.86 -34.23 19.59
CA ALA A 365 -37.24 -34.60 19.25
C ALA A 365 -37.44 -36.12 19.33
N THR A 366 -36.45 -36.91 18.91
CA THR A 366 -36.48 -38.37 19.03
C THR A 366 -36.45 -38.82 20.48
N CYS A 367 -35.57 -38.25 21.31
CA CYS A 367 -35.53 -38.55 22.74
C CYS A 367 -36.86 -38.18 23.42
N ALA A 368 -37.45 -37.03 23.08
CA ALA A 368 -38.76 -36.63 23.57
C ALA A 368 -39.88 -37.59 23.11
N LEU A 369 -39.86 -38.08 21.87
CA LEU A 369 -40.81 -39.08 21.37
C LEU A 369 -40.69 -40.42 22.10
N LEU A 370 -39.46 -40.92 22.35
CA LEU A 370 -39.21 -42.12 23.14
C LEU A 370 -39.79 -41.96 24.56
N LEU A 371 -39.44 -40.86 25.25
CA LEU A 371 -39.87 -40.56 26.62
C LEU A 371 -41.39 -40.34 26.75
N THR A 372 -42.08 -39.90 25.71
CA THR A 372 -43.53 -39.64 25.75
C THR A 372 -44.39 -40.82 25.26
N ASN A 373 -43.90 -41.64 24.33
CA ASN A 373 -44.71 -42.68 23.68
C ASN A 373 -44.30 -44.12 24.03
N ILE A 374 -43.05 -44.34 24.47
CA ILE A 374 -42.48 -45.68 24.70
C ILE A 374 -42.12 -45.88 26.17
N ALA A 375 -41.52 -44.89 26.85
CA ALA A 375 -41.25 -44.99 28.28
C ALA A 375 -42.49 -45.32 29.15
N PRO A 376 -43.71 -44.79 28.88
CA PRO A 376 -44.93 -45.18 29.61
C PRO A 376 -45.35 -46.65 29.44
N ARG A 377 -44.77 -47.40 28.49
CA ARG A 377 -45.06 -48.83 28.28
C ARG A 377 -44.33 -49.72 29.28
N GLY A 378 -43.22 -49.25 29.86
CA GLY A 378 -42.43 -49.94 30.88
C GLY A 378 -41.74 -51.23 30.41
N GLY A 379 -41.10 -51.93 31.35
CA GLY A 379 -40.41 -53.19 31.09
C GLY A 379 -39.13 -53.06 30.27
N ALA A 380 -38.79 -54.08 29.48
CA ALA A 380 -37.53 -54.15 28.73
C ALA A 380 -37.40 -53.06 27.64
N THR A 381 -38.52 -52.66 27.02
CA THR A 381 -38.53 -51.64 25.96
C THR A 381 -38.18 -50.24 26.45
N LEU A 382 -38.40 -49.94 27.74
CA LEU A 382 -37.88 -48.74 28.39
C LEU A 382 -36.35 -48.75 28.43
N VAL A 383 -35.75 -49.88 28.83
CA VAL A 383 -34.28 -50.02 28.94
C VAL A 383 -33.62 -49.94 27.56
N GLU A 384 -34.23 -50.53 26.52
CA GLU A 384 -33.78 -50.36 25.13
C GLU A 384 -33.87 -48.90 24.67
N ALA A 385 -35.00 -48.22 24.93
CA ALA A 385 -35.21 -46.84 24.54
C ALA A 385 -34.23 -45.87 25.24
N ASP A 386 -34.00 -46.03 26.54
CA ASP A 386 -33.06 -45.21 27.31
C ASP A 386 -31.61 -45.43 26.86
N LEU A 387 -31.21 -46.67 26.57
CA LEU A 387 -29.86 -46.98 26.08
C LEU A 387 -29.61 -46.36 24.70
N VAL A 388 -30.59 -46.44 23.80
CA VAL A 388 -30.51 -45.82 22.46
C VAL A 388 -30.55 -44.29 22.56
N ALA A 389 -31.40 -43.70 23.40
CA ALA A 389 -31.42 -42.26 23.66
C ALA A 389 -30.07 -41.76 24.20
N LEU A 390 -29.48 -42.48 25.16
CA LEU A 390 -28.14 -42.18 25.68
C LEU A 390 -27.07 -42.25 24.59
N ALA A 391 -27.12 -43.23 23.70
CA ALA A 391 -26.20 -43.33 22.56
C ALA A 391 -26.32 -42.13 21.60
N LEU A 392 -27.54 -41.69 21.26
CA LEU A 392 -27.76 -40.50 20.43
C LEU A 392 -27.25 -39.22 21.10
N VAL A 393 -27.48 -39.07 22.42
CA VAL A 393 -26.97 -37.95 23.21
C VAL A 393 -25.44 -37.95 23.27
N LEU A 394 -24.79 -39.11 23.40
CA LEU A 394 -23.33 -39.24 23.37
C LEU A 394 -22.74 -38.86 22.00
N ILE A 395 -23.37 -39.25 20.89
CA ILE A 395 -22.98 -38.83 19.53
C ILE A 395 -23.03 -37.29 19.41
N VAL A 396 -24.11 -36.67 19.91
CA VAL A 396 -24.26 -35.21 19.96
C VAL A 396 -23.16 -34.56 20.80
N ILE A 397 -22.88 -35.07 22.00
CA ILE A 397 -21.85 -34.51 22.89
C ILE A 397 -20.46 -34.60 22.24
N ALA A 398 -20.10 -35.74 21.65
CA ALA A 398 -18.83 -35.92 20.94
C ALA A 398 -18.70 -34.94 19.75
N ARG A 399 -19.78 -34.74 18.98
CA ARG A 399 -19.84 -33.80 17.87
C ARG A 399 -19.66 -32.35 18.34
N GLN A 400 -20.29 -31.94 19.44
CA GLN A 400 -20.12 -30.59 20.00
C GLN A 400 -18.69 -30.40 20.54
N ALA A 401 -18.12 -31.39 21.22
CA ALA A 401 -16.73 -31.33 21.70
C ALA A 401 -15.73 -31.14 20.55
N LEU A 402 -15.87 -31.89 19.44
CA LEU A 402 -15.05 -31.69 18.24
C LEU A 402 -15.24 -30.31 17.61
N THR A 403 -16.48 -29.78 17.60
CA THR A 403 -16.78 -28.46 17.06
C THR A 403 -16.12 -27.34 17.88
N LEU A 404 -16.07 -27.49 19.22
CA LEU A 404 -15.35 -26.57 20.12
C LEU A 404 -13.83 -26.66 19.95
N LEU A 405 -13.27 -27.87 19.81
CA LEU A 405 -11.85 -28.08 19.52
C LEU A 405 -11.44 -27.48 18.17
N GLU A 406 -12.26 -27.63 17.14
CA GLU A 406 -12.05 -27.05 15.81
C GLU A 406 -12.11 -25.52 15.84
N ASN A 407 -13.09 -24.93 16.55
CA ASN A 407 -13.20 -23.48 16.73
C ASN A 407 -12.01 -22.89 17.50
N ASN A 408 -11.55 -23.57 18.56
CA ASN A 408 -10.34 -23.19 19.28
C ASN A 408 -9.08 -23.26 18.40
N ARG A 409 -8.95 -24.29 17.55
CA ARG A 409 -7.85 -24.42 16.58
C ARG A 409 -7.86 -23.28 15.54
N LEU A 410 -9.01 -22.99 14.95
CA LEU A 410 -9.20 -21.88 14.01
C LEU A 410 -8.88 -20.53 14.66
N THR A 411 -9.31 -20.32 15.90
CA THR A 411 -9.00 -19.11 16.68
C THR A 411 -7.50 -18.94 16.91
N MET A 412 -6.75 -20.03 17.16
CA MET A 412 -5.29 -19.97 17.27
C MET A 412 -4.61 -19.74 15.91
N GLN A 413 -5.13 -20.30 14.81
CA GLN A 413 -4.60 -20.03 13.46
C GLN A 413 -4.79 -18.55 13.07
N MET A 414 -5.98 -17.98 13.25
CA MET A 414 -6.22 -16.54 13.01
C MET A 414 -5.32 -15.65 13.88
N ARG A 415 -5.06 -16.03 15.14
CA ARG A 415 -4.11 -15.30 16.00
C ARG A 415 -2.67 -15.38 15.47
N GLY A 416 -2.27 -16.52 14.89
CA GLY A 416 -0.97 -16.67 14.23
C GLY A 416 -0.83 -15.79 12.99
N GLU A 417 -1.81 -15.84 12.08
CA GLU A 417 -1.84 -15.01 10.86
C GLU A 417 -1.87 -13.51 11.19
N LEU A 418 -2.63 -13.08 12.20
CA LEU A 418 -2.65 -11.70 12.68
C LEU A 418 -1.30 -11.25 13.28
N VAL A 419 -0.51 -12.16 13.87
CA VAL A 419 0.85 -11.86 14.34
C VAL A 419 1.83 -11.75 13.17
N ILE A 420 1.69 -12.57 12.13
CA ILE A 420 2.52 -12.50 10.91
C ILE A 420 2.23 -11.20 10.16
N SER A 421 0.96 -10.90 9.84
CA SER A 421 0.56 -9.68 9.15
C SER A 421 0.93 -8.40 9.93
N ARG A 422 0.88 -8.43 11.27
CA ARG A 422 1.41 -7.32 12.08
C ARG A 422 2.93 -7.17 12.01
N ARG A 423 3.70 -8.24 11.84
CA ARG A 423 5.15 -8.17 11.63
C ARG A 423 5.47 -7.62 10.24
N GLU A 424 4.77 -8.05 9.20
CA GLU A 424 4.91 -7.53 7.83
C GLU A 424 4.64 -6.02 7.79
N LEU A 425 3.51 -5.56 8.36
CA LEU A 425 3.20 -4.14 8.50
C LEU A 425 4.24 -3.35 9.33
N GLN A 426 4.90 -3.99 10.30
CA GLN A 426 6.00 -3.38 11.05
C GLN A 426 7.30 -3.30 10.26
N VAL A 427 7.58 -4.24 9.36
CA VAL A 427 8.73 -4.21 8.45
C VAL A 427 8.54 -3.14 7.38
N THR A 428 7.41 -3.15 6.66
CA THR A 428 7.13 -2.13 5.62
C THR A 428 7.10 -0.71 6.19
N ARG A 429 6.65 -0.54 7.45
CA ARG A 429 6.71 0.76 8.13
C ARG A 429 8.13 1.17 8.54
N ARG A 430 9.05 0.23 8.79
CA ARG A 430 10.48 0.54 8.99
C ARG A 430 11.12 0.97 7.67
N GLU A 431 10.91 0.20 6.60
CA GLU A 431 11.41 0.51 5.26
C GLU A 431 10.95 1.91 4.79
N ALA A 432 9.68 2.27 5.01
CA ALA A 432 9.16 3.60 4.71
C ALA A 432 9.78 4.72 5.58
N ASN A 433 10.08 4.44 6.85
CA ASN A 433 10.75 5.39 7.75
C ASN A 433 12.24 5.57 7.39
N GLU A 434 12.91 4.50 6.94
CA GLU A 434 14.30 4.54 6.50
C GLU A 434 14.44 5.24 5.13
N ALA A 435 13.50 5.01 4.21
CA ALA A 435 13.43 5.71 2.93
C ALA A 435 13.16 7.22 3.11
N THR A 436 12.22 7.61 3.97
CA THR A 436 11.96 9.03 4.26
C THR A 436 13.12 9.71 4.96
N ARG A 437 13.81 9.03 5.89
CA ARG A 437 15.05 9.55 6.49
C ARG A 437 16.17 9.72 5.46
N SER A 438 16.39 8.73 4.59
CA SER A 438 17.38 8.81 3.50
C SER A 438 17.09 9.95 2.51
N ALA A 439 15.81 10.24 2.23
CA ALA A 439 15.41 11.39 1.44
C ALA A 439 15.70 12.73 2.16
N GLN A 440 15.38 12.82 3.46
CA GLN A 440 15.66 14.01 4.28
C GLN A 440 17.17 14.30 4.35
N ASP A 441 17.99 13.28 4.61
CA ASP A 441 19.45 13.40 4.70
C ASP A 441 20.07 13.83 3.35
N LYS A 442 19.51 13.39 2.21
CA LYS A 442 19.91 13.85 0.87
C LYS A 442 19.52 15.31 0.62
N GLN A 443 18.30 15.73 0.96
CA GLN A 443 17.85 17.11 0.75
C GLN A 443 18.72 18.11 1.52
N VAL A 444 19.07 17.80 2.77
CA VAL A 444 20.00 18.61 3.59
C VAL A 444 21.42 18.64 3.00
N MET A 445 21.86 17.54 2.37
CA MET A 445 23.14 17.51 1.64
C MET A 445 23.13 18.43 0.41
N GLU A 446 22.06 18.41 -0.39
CA GLU A 446 21.92 19.24 -1.60
C GLU A 446 21.81 20.74 -1.28
N GLU A 447 21.06 21.10 -0.24
CA GLU A 447 20.98 22.47 0.30
C GLU A 447 22.33 22.96 0.84
N GLY A 448 23.10 22.09 1.51
CA GLY A 448 24.44 22.41 1.97
C GLY A 448 25.47 22.56 0.84
N ILE A 449 25.42 21.70 -0.18
CA ILE A 449 26.29 21.78 -1.36
C ILE A 449 26.01 23.06 -2.16
N THR A 450 24.75 23.41 -2.38
CA THR A 450 24.38 24.64 -3.11
C THR A 450 24.84 25.89 -2.36
N THR A 451 24.65 25.93 -1.03
CA THR A 451 25.14 27.02 -0.16
C THR A 451 26.67 27.16 -0.22
N LEU A 452 27.41 26.05 -0.09
CA LEU A 452 28.88 26.04 -0.21
C LEU A 452 29.35 26.50 -1.60
N ARG A 453 28.68 26.06 -2.67
CA ARG A 453 28.97 26.49 -4.04
C ARG A 453 28.76 27.99 -4.22
N GLU A 454 27.73 28.56 -3.59
CA GLU A 454 27.45 29.99 -3.70
C GLU A 454 28.52 30.83 -3.00
N VAL A 455 28.94 30.44 -1.79
CA VAL A 455 30.06 31.09 -1.08
C VAL A 455 31.36 30.99 -1.87
N HIS A 456 31.69 29.81 -2.40
CA HIS A 456 32.86 29.64 -3.26
C HIS A 456 32.81 30.54 -4.51
N ALA A 457 31.62 30.71 -5.11
CA ALA A 457 31.42 31.60 -6.26
C ALA A 457 31.49 33.09 -5.88
N ARG A 458 31.14 33.49 -4.65
CA ARG A 458 31.35 34.86 -4.15
C ARG A 458 32.84 35.14 -3.95
N VAL A 459 33.57 34.21 -3.33
CA VAL A 459 35.03 34.29 -3.14
C VAL A 459 35.76 34.38 -4.48
N ALA A 460 35.37 33.57 -5.47
CA ALA A 460 35.94 33.62 -6.82
C ALA A 460 35.68 34.94 -7.57
N ARG A 461 34.73 35.77 -7.11
CA ARG A 461 34.49 37.15 -7.58
C ARG A 461 35.20 38.22 -6.75
N GLY A 462 36.09 37.83 -5.84
CA GLY A 462 36.87 38.73 -4.98
C GLY A 462 36.25 39.05 -3.61
N ASP A 463 35.06 38.50 -3.28
CA ASP A 463 34.47 38.68 -1.95
C ASP A 463 35.12 37.73 -0.92
N ILE A 464 36.29 38.14 -0.41
CA ILE A 464 37.03 37.45 0.65
C ILE A 464 36.30 37.54 2.01
N ARG A 465 35.22 38.31 2.12
CA ARG A 465 34.39 38.42 3.35
C ARG A 465 33.22 37.44 3.38
N ALA A 466 32.87 36.78 2.27
CA ALA A 466 31.88 35.72 2.25
C ALA A 466 32.25 34.58 3.22
N ARG A 467 31.29 34.00 3.93
CA ARG A 467 31.48 32.87 4.85
C ARG A 467 30.35 31.85 4.68
N ALA A 468 30.68 30.57 4.82
CA ALA A 468 29.70 29.49 4.86
C ALA A 468 28.98 29.47 6.22
N GLN A 469 27.65 29.36 6.19
CA GLN A 469 26.86 29.19 7.40
C GLN A 469 27.10 27.81 8.03
N ALA A 470 26.92 27.70 9.35
CA ALA A 470 27.13 26.46 10.10
C ALA A 470 25.95 25.48 9.92
N ILE A 471 25.86 24.88 8.73
CA ILE A 471 24.83 23.89 8.41
C ILE A 471 25.08 22.62 9.23
N SER A 472 24.14 22.29 10.11
CA SER A 472 24.22 21.12 10.98
C SER A 472 24.03 19.83 10.18
N GLY A 473 25.12 19.10 9.93
CA GLY A 473 25.10 17.89 9.11
C GLY A 473 26.50 17.45 8.66
N PRO A 474 26.60 16.48 7.73
CA PRO A 474 27.88 15.92 7.27
C PRO A 474 28.81 16.92 6.58
N LEU A 475 28.29 18.06 6.12
CA LEU A 475 29.04 19.12 5.45
C LEU A 475 29.67 20.15 6.40
N LEU A 476 29.34 20.10 7.70
CA LEU A 476 29.87 21.03 8.71
C LEU A 476 31.41 21.11 8.74
N PRO A 477 32.19 20.01 8.64
CA PRO A 477 33.65 20.09 8.60
C PRO A 477 34.19 20.84 7.38
N ILE A 478 33.48 20.78 6.24
CA ILE A 478 33.85 21.43 4.99
C ILE A 478 33.53 22.93 5.05
N ALA A 479 32.40 23.31 5.65
CA ALA A 479 32.08 24.71 5.92
C ALA A 479 33.10 25.37 6.86
N ILE A 480 33.53 24.65 7.91
CA ILE A 480 34.57 25.12 8.85
C ILE A 480 35.92 25.27 8.15
N SER A 481 36.37 24.27 7.38
CA SER A 481 37.69 24.35 6.71
C SER A 481 37.73 25.44 5.63
N LEU A 482 36.64 25.65 4.90
CA LEU A 482 36.51 26.77 3.96
C LEU A 482 36.60 28.13 4.68
N ASN A 483 35.87 28.32 5.78
CA ASN A 483 35.93 29.59 6.53
C ASN A 483 37.35 29.87 7.06
N LEU A 484 38.02 28.86 7.64
CA LEU A 484 39.42 28.99 8.11
C LEU A 484 40.40 29.32 6.97
N MET A 485 40.17 28.80 5.76
CA MET A 485 40.95 29.15 4.57
C MET A 485 40.77 30.61 4.19
N LEU A 486 39.54 31.13 4.24
CA LEU A 486 39.20 32.52 3.90
C LEU A 486 39.71 33.51 4.95
N ASP A 487 39.69 33.16 6.23
CA ASP A 487 40.32 33.95 7.29
C ASP A 487 41.84 34.07 7.07
N ARG A 488 42.50 32.96 6.68
CA ARG A 488 43.93 32.96 6.35
C ARG A 488 44.26 33.75 5.09
N ILE A 489 43.42 33.71 4.05
CA ILE A 489 43.58 34.52 2.84
C ILE A 489 43.41 36.01 3.17
N SER A 490 42.40 36.38 3.96
CA SER A 490 42.19 37.76 4.41
C SER A 490 43.39 38.30 5.20
N ALA A 491 43.95 37.49 6.10
CA ALA A 491 45.14 37.85 6.87
C ALA A 491 46.43 37.94 6.02
N LEU A 492 46.50 37.23 4.89
CA LEU A 492 47.60 37.37 3.93
C LEU A 492 47.45 38.63 3.06
N ALA A 493 46.24 38.95 2.59
CA ALA A 493 45.96 40.18 1.86
C ALA A 493 46.33 41.43 2.68
N GLN A 494 45.92 41.49 3.95
CA GLN A 494 46.28 42.56 4.89
C GLN A 494 47.78 42.65 5.20
N ARG A 495 48.56 41.58 4.97
CA ARG A 495 50.03 41.62 5.05
C ARG A 495 50.64 42.18 3.77
N GLY A 496 50.12 41.80 2.60
CA GLY A 496 50.53 42.35 1.30
C GLY A 496 50.38 43.88 1.28
N GLU A 497 49.18 44.37 1.60
CA GLU A 497 48.85 45.81 1.68
C GLU A 497 49.83 46.60 2.59
N LYS A 498 50.27 46.01 3.70
CA LYS A 498 51.29 46.60 4.59
C LYS A 498 52.70 46.59 4.00
N TYR A 499 53.09 45.55 3.25
CA TYR A 499 54.37 45.54 2.54
C TYR A 499 54.39 46.55 1.39
N ASP A 500 53.28 46.69 0.66
CA ASP A 500 53.15 47.69 -0.41
C ASP A 500 53.23 49.12 0.14
N GLN A 501 52.56 49.39 1.27
CA GLN A 501 52.68 50.67 1.98
C GLN A 501 54.14 50.94 2.41
N LEU A 502 54.79 49.96 3.04
CA LEU A 502 56.18 50.10 3.51
C LEU A 502 57.16 50.33 2.35
N ALA A 503 56.99 49.61 1.23
CA ALA A 503 57.80 49.78 0.03
C ALA A 503 57.65 51.20 -0.57
N ASN A 504 56.44 51.76 -0.54
CA ASN A 504 56.19 53.12 -1.01
C ASN A 504 56.83 54.17 -0.08
N GLU A 505 56.70 54.01 1.25
CA GLU A 505 57.37 54.90 2.22
C GLU A 505 58.91 54.82 2.13
N CYS A 506 59.48 53.65 1.85
CA CYS A 506 60.92 53.49 1.58
C CYS A 506 61.37 54.23 0.31
N ARG A 507 60.56 54.27 -0.75
CA ARG A 507 60.85 55.07 -1.95
C ARG A 507 60.85 56.57 -1.63
N THR A 508 59.87 57.06 -0.87
CA THR A 508 59.83 58.47 -0.41
C THR A 508 61.04 58.83 0.47
N LEU A 509 61.55 57.88 1.28
CA LEU A 509 62.81 58.07 2.02
C LEU A 509 64.02 58.21 1.08
N GLN A 510 64.13 57.38 0.04
CA GLN A 510 65.23 57.45 -0.92
C GLN A 510 65.27 58.83 -1.62
N GLU A 511 64.13 59.30 -2.12
CA GLU A 511 63.99 60.62 -2.76
C GLU A 511 64.41 61.77 -1.82
N GLY A 512 64.06 61.68 -0.53
CA GLY A 512 64.46 62.65 0.50
C GLY A 512 65.96 62.62 0.84
N VAL A 513 66.60 61.45 0.78
CA VAL A 513 68.06 61.30 0.96
C VAL A 513 68.83 61.87 -0.23
N GLU A 514 68.38 61.59 -1.46
CA GLU A 514 69.00 62.10 -2.68
C GLU A 514 68.93 63.64 -2.74
N ARG A 515 67.77 64.22 -2.38
CA ARG A 515 67.62 65.69 -2.22
C ARG A 515 68.57 66.28 -1.17
N LEU A 516 68.75 65.63 -0.03
CA LEU A 516 69.69 66.08 1.00
C LEU A 516 71.14 66.03 0.52
N GLY A 517 71.51 65.02 -0.27
CA GLY A 517 72.83 64.90 -0.91
C GLY A 517 73.13 66.03 -1.90
N GLN A 518 72.10 66.57 -2.55
CA GLN A 518 72.18 67.73 -3.44
C GLN A 518 72.19 69.08 -2.69
N GLY A 519 72.12 69.08 -1.35
CA GLY A 519 72.11 70.29 -0.51
C GLY A 519 70.73 70.95 -0.37
N SER A 520 69.69 70.36 -0.96
CA SER A 520 68.30 70.82 -0.89
C SER A 520 67.63 70.44 0.44
N ALA A 521 66.47 71.03 0.71
CA ALA A 521 65.59 70.50 1.75
C ALA A 521 65.11 69.09 1.37
N PRO A 522 65.04 68.13 2.32
CA PRO A 522 64.63 66.75 2.02
C PRO A 522 63.15 66.62 1.62
N TRP A 523 62.33 67.65 1.87
CA TRP A 523 60.91 67.72 1.51
C TRP A 523 60.67 68.98 0.67
N SER A 524 59.82 68.90 -0.36
CA SER A 524 59.32 70.10 -1.05
C SER A 524 58.27 70.82 -0.20
N GLU A 525 58.06 72.12 -0.40
CA GLU A 525 57.23 72.93 0.51
C GLU A 525 55.75 72.47 0.59
N ASP A 526 55.21 71.88 -0.49
CA ASP A 526 53.87 71.25 -0.50
C ASP A 526 53.81 69.86 0.18
N GLN A 527 54.94 69.21 0.47
CA GLN A 527 54.97 67.85 1.03
C GLN A 527 55.02 67.87 2.56
N THR A 528 53.86 67.75 3.20
CA THR A 528 53.80 67.48 4.64
C THR A 528 54.38 66.09 4.96
N MET A 529 55.25 66.00 5.98
CA MET A 529 55.95 64.78 6.41
C MET A 529 55.01 63.55 6.47
N PRO A 530 55.36 62.40 5.85
CA PRO A 530 54.57 61.18 5.89
C PRO A 530 54.23 60.75 7.32
N ARG A 531 52.94 60.47 7.57
CA ARG A 531 52.40 60.05 8.87
C ARG A 531 52.05 58.56 8.96
N GLY A 532 52.40 57.77 7.93
CA GLY A 532 51.97 56.39 7.74
C GLY A 532 52.57 55.40 8.74
N ALA A 533 53.84 55.04 8.60
CA ALA A 533 54.51 54.11 9.50
C ALA A 533 55.14 54.80 10.73
N THR A 534 54.85 54.28 11.92
CA THR A 534 55.56 54.66 13.17
C THR A 534 57.04 54.28 13.14
N GLU A 535 57.41 53.25 12.39
CA GLU A 535 58.76 52.68 12.39
C GLU A 535 59.78 53.56 11.66
N LEU A 536 59.40 54.12 10.49
CA LEU A 536 60.26 55.00 9.69
C LEU A 536 60.30 56.45 10.18
N ARG A 537 59.39 56.85 11.08
CA ARG A 537 59.30 58.21 11.65
C ARG A 537 60.58 58.69 12.32
N SER A 538 61.37 57.77 12.88
CA SER A 538 62.70 58.05 13.45
C SER A 538 63.70 58.53 12.37
N VAL A 539 63.73 57.86 11.22
CA VAL A 539 64.59 58.16 10.07
C VAL A 539 64.22 59.50 9.46
N TYR A 540 62.92 59.74 9.24
CA TYR A 540 62.37 61.01 8.75
C TYR A 540 62.77 62.21 9.65
N LEU A 541 62.76 62.03 10.97
CA LEU A 541 63.21 63.06 11.93
C LEU A 541 64.74 63.24 11.95
N GLY A 542 65.51 62.17 11.76
CA GLY A 542 66.97 62.20 11.67
C GLY A 542 67.47 63.05 10.50
N LEU A 543 66.92 62.85 9.29
CA LEU A 543 67.24 63.65 8.11
C LEU A 543 66.95 65.14 8.33
N ALA A 544 65.82 65.45 8.96
CA ALA A 544 65.45 66.82 9.34
C ALA A 544 66.31 67.43 10.47
N HIS A 545 67.15 66.65 11.15
CA HIS A 545 68.17 67.14 12.09
C HIS A 545 69.49 67.43 11.37
N VAL A 546 69.97 66.51 10.52
CA VAL A 546 71.22 66.65 9.75
C VAL A 546 71.21 67.92 8.88
N TYR A 547 70.11 68.18 8.17
CA TYR A 547 69.95 69.40 7.36
C TYR A 547 70.15 70.69 8.19
N ARG A 548 69.50 70.77 9.36
CA ARG A 548 69.63 71.93 10.28
C ARG A 548 71.04 72.05 10.86
N MET A 549 71.75 70.95 11.06
CA MET A 549 73.14 70.96 11.51
C MET A 549 74.09 71.50 10.43
N GLN A 550 73.94 71.08 9.16
CA GLN A 550 74.72 71.63 8.05
C GLN A 550 74.47 73.14 7.86
N GLU A 551 73.21 73.56 7.86
CA GLU A 551 72.82 74.97 7.76
C GLU A 551 73.46 75.83 8.88
N SER A 552 73.51 75.29 10.10
CA SER A 552 74.16 75.93 11.25
C SER A 552 75.69 76.02 11.14
N GLN A 553 76.33 75.09 10.42
CA GLN A 553 77.78 75.16 10.16
C GLN A 553 78.11 76.15 9.05
N LYS A 554 77.38 76.13 7.92
CA LYS A 554 77.54 77.10 6.81
C LYS A 554 77.48 78.55 7.32
N ARG A 555 76.48 78.88 8.14
CA ARG A 555 76.31 80.23 8.74
C ARG A 555 77.46 80.64 9.66
N ARG A 556 78.05 79.71 10.42
CA ARG A 556 79.19 79.99 11.31
C ARG A 556 80.47 80.29 10.53
N ILE A 557 80.74 79.54 9.46
CA ILE A 557 81.92 79.74 8.59
C ILE A 557 81.83 81.11 7.87
N ALA A 558 80.65 81.45 7.34
CA ALA A 558 80.43 82.76 6.70
C ALA A 558 80.69 83.92 7.69
N ALA A 559 80.14 83.84 8.91
CA ALA A 559 80.33 84.87 9.93
C ALA A 559 81.80 85.04 10.39
N SER A 560 82.58 83.96 10.49
CA SER A 560 84.01 84.08 10.83
C SER A 560 84.83 84.68 9.68
N MET A 561 84.53 84.34 8.43
CA MET A 561 85.20 84.95 7.26
C MET A 561 84.90 86.45 7.15
N GLU A 562 83.65 86.86 7.35
CA GLU A 562 83.28 88.29 7.32
C GLU A 562 83.99 89.10 8.43
N SER A 563 84.15 88.50 9.62
CA SER A 563 84.93 89.11 10.71
C SER A 563 86.42 89.22 10.38
N MET A 564 86.99 88.26 9.63
CA MET A 564 88.41 88.25 9.30
C MET A 564 88.73 89.25 8.17
N SER A 565 87.88 89.35 7.15
CA SER A 565 87.97 90.38 6.10
C SER A 565 87.98 91.80 6.66
N LYS A 566 87.10 92.09 7.64
CA LYS A 566 87.06 93.39 8.33
C LYS A 566 88.33 93.71 9.14
N LEU A 567 89.13 92.70 9.50
CA LEU A 567 90.43 92.88 10.15
C LEU A 567 91.54 93.11 9.11
N THR A 568 91.59 92.27 8.06
CA THR A 568 92.54 92.39 6.94
C THR A 568 92.50 93.79 6.32
N ARG A 569 91.29 94.30 6.04
CA ARG A 569 91.10 95.62 5.44
C ARG A 569 91.64 96.77 6.29
N ARG A 570 91.42 96.76 7.61
CA ARG A 570 91.96 97.79 8.54
C ARG A 570 93.48 97.80 8.55
N ILE A 571 94.11 96.63 8.34
CA ILE A 571 95.57 96.51 8.26
C ILE A 571 96.07 97.12 6.94
N SER A 572 95.40 96.89 5.80
CA SER A 572 95.74 97.57 4.54
C SER A 572 95.55 99.09 4.64
N GLU A 573 94.40 99.55 5.16
CA GLU A 573 94.12 100.99 5.35
C GLU A 573 95.24 101.68 6.15
N ALA A 574 95.65 101.12 7.31
CA ALA A 574 96.73 101.66 8.13
C ALA A 574 98.12 101.61 7.45
N LEU A 575 98.46 100.52 6.75
CA LEU A 575 99.72 100.43 6.00
C LEU A 575 99.76 101.44 4.83
N SER A 576 98.60 101.69 4.19
CA SER A 576 98.47 102.67 3.11
C SER A 576 98.67 104.11 3.60
N GLU A 577 98.30 104.41 4.85
CA GLU A 577 98.49 105.70 5.49
C GLU A 577 99.97 105.93 5.86
N ILE A 578 100.63 104.92 6.46
CA ILE A 578 102.09 104.94 6.71
C ILE A 578 102.87 105.20 5.42
N LYS A 579 102.49 104.54 4.30
CA LYS A 579 103.09 104.70 2.97
C LYS A 579 102.95 106.12 2.40
N ARG A 580 101.99 106.93 2.87
CA ARG A 580 101.77 108.34 2.46
C ARG A 580 102.42 109.36 3.39
N SER A 581 102.97 108.95 4.53
CA SER A 581 103.64 109.86 5.47
C SER A 581 104.89 110.51 4.86
N HIS A 582 105.19 111.75 5.28
CA HIS A 582 106.30 112.54 4.71
C HIS A 582 107.68 111.89 4.86
N ILE A 583 107.87 111.00 5.84
CA ILE A 583 109.13 110.29 6.13
C ILE A 583 109.69 109.59 4.88
N PHE A 584 108.82 108.97 4.07
CA PHE A 584 109.25 108.22 2.87
C PHE A 584 109.30 109.05 1.58
N THR A 585 109.33 110.40 1.65
CA THR A 585 109.10 111.25 0.47
C THR A 585 110.29 112.03 -0.08
N LYS A 586 111.44 112.17 0.62
CA LYS A 586 112.42 113.21 0.22
C LYS A 586 113.93 112.99 0.39
N GLU A 587 114.43 111.78 0.69
CA GLU A 587 115.88 111.50 0.68
C GLU A 587 116.22 110.23 -0.12
N GLU A 588 117.34 110.26 -0.85
CA GLU A 588 117.67 109.31 -1.92
C GLU A 588 118.15 107.92 -1.45
N ASN A 589 118.28 107.70 -0.13
CA ASN A 589 118.78 106.43 0.44
C ASN A 589 117.70 105.47 0.98
N ALA A 590 116.41 105.85 1.00
CA ALA A 590 115.33 105.05 1.59
C ALA A 590 114.73 103.95 0.64
N GLY A 591 115.55 103.35 -0.23
CA GLY A 591 115.07 102.46 -1.30
C GLY A 591 114.50 101.11 -0.82
N PHE A 592 115.18 100.44 0.12
CA PHE A 592 114.82 99.08 0.55
C PHE A 592 113.52 99.04 1.35
N GLU A 593 113.36 99.91 2.34
CA GLU A 593 112.19 99.97 3.22
C GLU A 593 110.90 100.23 2.44
N ARG A 594 110.98 101.13 1.45
CA ARG A 594 109.85 101.46 0.57
C ARG A 594 109.45 100.27 -0.31
N MET A 595 110.41 99.48 -0.81
CA MET A 595 110.14 98.24 -1.55
C MET A 595 109.50 97.17 -0.66
N VAL A 596 109.94 97.02 0.59
CA VAL A 596 109.36 96.07 1.55
C VAL A 596 107.92 96.46 1.88
N LEU A 597 107.65 97.72 2.23
CA LEU A 597 106.30 98.21 2.54
C LEU A 597 105.35 98.05 1.33
N ASP A 598 105.82 98.37 0.13
CA ASP A 598 105.05 98.23 -1.11
C ASP A 598 104.77 96.76 -1.48
N ARG A 599 105.62 95.81 -1.04
CA ARG A 599 105.31 94.39 -1.12
C ARG A 599 104.25 93.98 -0.08
N VAL A 600 104.41 94.37 1.18
CA VAL A 600 103.47 93.97 2.26
C VAL A 600 102.04 94.45 1.96
N VAL A 601 101.86 95.68 1.45
CA VAL A 601 100.53 96.16 1.04
C VAL A 601 99.91 95.27 -0.04
N ARG A 602 100.65 94.90 -1.09
CA ARG A 602 100.15 94.01 -2.16
C ARG A 602 99.74 92.63 -1.65
N GLU A 603 100.48 92.04 -0.71
CA GLU A 603 100.16 90.72 -0.15
C GLU A 603 98.89 90.79 0.73
N VAL A 604 98.65 91.91 1.44
CA VAL A 604 97.42 92.13 2.22
C VAL A 604 96.20 92.38 1.33
N ASP A 605 96.34 93.17 0.26
CA ASP A 605 95.26 93.42 -0.71
C ASP A 605 94.85 92.13 -1.45
N LEU A 606 95.82 91.28 -1.80
CA LEU A 606 95.58 89.93 -2.36
C LEU A 606 94.82 89.02 -1.36
N LEU A 607 95.14 89.09 -0.07
CA LEU A 607 94.42 88.37 0.98
C LEU A 607 92.96 88.83 1.12
N GLU A 608 92.70 90.14 1.06
CA GLU A 608 91.31 90.65 1.08
C GLU A 608 90.53 90.18 -0.16
N GLN A 609 91.14 90.23 -1.35
CA GLN A 609 90.50 89.76 -2.58
C GLN A 609 90.19 88.26 -2.56
N GLN A 610 91.09 87.41 -2.03
CA GLN A 610 90.84 85.98 -1.86
C GLN A 610 89.72 85.70 -0.85
N GLN A 611 89.67 86.42 0.27
CA GLN A 611 88.61 86.26 1.28
C GLN A 611 87.24 86.67 0.73
N SER A 612 87.16 87.74 -0.06
CA SER A 612 85.92 88.17 -0.73
C SER A 612 85.36 87.09 -1.66
N ASN A 613 86.22 86.48 -2.49
CA ASN A 613 85.83 85.37 -3.38
C ASN A 613 85.41 84.10 -2.63
N ALA A 614 86.00 83.81 -1.46
CA ALA A 614 85.58 82.68 -0.63
C ALA A 614 84.16 82.90 -0.04
N ILE A 615 83.85 84.13 0.38
CA ILE A 615 82.52 84.49 0.91
C ILE A 615 81.46 84.43 -0.20
N SER A 616 81.74 84.96 -1.40
CA SER A 616 80.77 84.95 -2.50
C SER A 616 80.40 83.53 -2.95
N LEU A 617 81.37 82.61 -3.03
CA LEU A 617 81.12 81.19 -3.32
C LEU A 617 80.25 80.50 -2.26
N LEU A 618 80.41 80.84 -0.97
CA LEU A 618 79.57 80.30 0.11
C LEU A 618 78.12 80.82 0.07
N VAL A 619 77.91 82.04 -0.44
CA VAL A 619 76.57 82.67 -0.53
C VAL A 619 75.84 82.29 -1.82
N HIS A 620 76.51 82.31 -2.97
CA HIS A 620 75.87 82.10 -4.27
C HIS A 620 75.40 80.64 -4.48
N ASN A 621 76.03 79.69 -3.77
CA ASN A 621 75.60 78.29 -3.67
C ASN A 621 74.28 78.09 -2.86
N ARG A 622 73.50 79.18 -2.68
CA ARG A 622 72.15 79.20 -2.10
C ARG A 622 71.07 79.55 -3.12
N GLU A 623 71.41 80.20 -4.23
CA GLU A 623 70.44 80.72 -5.22
C GLU A 623 70.26 79.78 -6.41
N HIS A 624 71.28 78.97 -6.74
CA HIS A 624 71.30 78.14 -7.93
C HIS A 624 70.47 76.84 -7.86
N VAL A 625 69.69 76.63 -6.80
CA VAL A 625 68.91 75.40 -6.54
C VAL A 625 67.39 75.61 -6.79
N SER A 626 66.98 76.81 -7.24
CA SER A 626 65.58 77.17 -7.48
C SER A 626 65.06 76.84 -8.89
N GLN A 627 65.77 75.99 -9.65
CA GLN A 627 65.33 75.51 -10.97
C GLN A 627 65.52 73.98 -11.07
N PRO A 628 64.45 73.19 -11.27
CA PRO A 628 64.60 71.76 -11.59
C PRO A 628 65.18 71.60 -13.01
N PRO A 629 66.10 70.65 -13.25
CA PRO A 629 66.71 70.48 -14.56
C PRO A 629 65.71 69.90 -15.58
N VAL A 630 65.72 70.45 -16.79
CA VAL A 630 65.12 69.81 -17.96
C VAL A 630 65.98 68.60 -18.33
N ILE A 631 65.39 67.41 -18.36
CA ILE A 631 66.00 66.21 -18.93
C ILE A 631 65.13 65.76 -20.09
N GLU A 632 65.62 65.99 -21.31
CA GLU A 632 64.93 65.61 -22.56
C GLU A 632 65.77 64.61 -23.35
N SER A 633 65.43 63.32 -23.23
CA SER A 633 65.82 62.21 -24.11
C SER A 633 64.80 61.10 -23.84
N GLN A 634 63.93 60.62 -24.74
CA GLN A 634 64.13 60.16 -26.13
C GLN A 634 65.17 59.03 -26.24
N HIS A 635 64.90 57.89 -26.89
CA HIS A 635 63.69 57.33 -27.51
C HIS A 635 63.93 55.80 -27.71
N ALA A 636 62.96 54.91 -27.94
CA ALA A 636 61.50 54.84 -27.68
C ALA A 636 60.99 53.46 -28.18
N LEU A 637 59.81 52.98 -27.72
CA LEU A 637 58.96 52.08 -28.52
C LEU A 637 57.50 52.01 -28.01
N SER A 638 56.54 52.17 -28.93
CA SER A 638 55.13 51.70 -28.92
C SER A 638 54.34 51.70 -27.59
N SER A 639 53.44 52.65 -27.30
CA SER A 639 52.05 52.82 -27.85
C SER A 639 51.01 51.84 -27.24
N GLN A 640 49.76 52.22 -26.88
CA GLN A 640 49.01 53.44 -27.21
C GLN A 640 47.87 53.75 -26.19
N HIS A 641 47.30 54.96 -26.29
CA HIS A 641 46.15 55.56 -25.55
C HIS A 641 44.92 54.66 -25.31
N SER A 642 44.09 54.74 -24.25
CA SER A 642 43.69 55.76 -23.24
C SER A 642 42.41 56.58 -23.54
N LEU A 643 41.49 56.67 -22.55
CA LEU A 643 40.31 57.59 -22.46
C LEU A 643 39.17 57.26 -23.46
N ILE A 644 37.91 57.73 -23.36
CA ILE A 644 37.25 58.83 -22.60
C ILE A 644 35.99 58.31 -21.84
N SER A 645 35.46 59.11 -20.91
CA SER A 645 34.30 58.83 -20.05
C SER A 645 32.92 59.32 -20.56
N SER A 646 31.87 58.73 -19.97
CA SER A 646 30.60 59.38 -19.52
C SER A 646 29.62 60.09 -20.50
N GLN A 647 28.37 59.58 -20.47
CA GLN A 647 27.08 60.29 -20.30
C GLN A 647 26.19 60.78 -21.49
N HIS A 648 24.88 60.61 -21.22
CA HIS A 648 23.67 61.35 -21.67
C HIS A 648 23.10 61.29 -23.12
N SER A 649 22.18 60.34 -23.31
CA SER A 649 20.76 60.51 -23.70
C SER A 649 20.27 61.68 -24.60
N LEU A 650 19.56 61.32 -25.68
CA LEU A 650 18.28 61.87 -26.24
C LEU A 650 17.99 60.99 -27.50
N ASN A 651 16.83 60.40 -27.84
CA ASN A 651 15.39 60.51 -27.54
C ASN A 651 14.53 61.27 -28.58
N SER A 652 14.02 60.53 -29.56
CA SER A 652 12.82 60.77 -30.40
C SER A 652 12.32 59.40 -30.89
N ASN A 653 11.03 59.02 -30.89
CA ASN A 653 9.85 59.56 -31.58
C ASN A 653 10.03 59.59 -33.13
N GLU A 654 9.08 59.15 -33.97
CA GLU A 654 7.64 58.87 -33.73
C GLU A 654 6.96 57.87 -34.72
N HIS A 655 5.69 57.51 -34.42
CA HIS A 655 4.62 56.77 -35.15
C HIS A 655 4.81 56.21 -36.59
N HIS A 656 4.32 55.01 -36.94
CA HIS A 656 2.89 54.55 -37.03
C HIS A 656 2.76 53.03 -36.73
N ILE A 657 1.72 52.46 -36.08
CA ILE A 657 0.26 52.36 -36.39
C ILE A 657 0.01 51.41 -37.58
N ASP A 658 -0.81 50.34 -37.52
CA ASP A 658 -2.11 50.17 -36.80
C ASP A 658 -2.49 48.73 -36.30
N SER A 659 -3.55 48.66 -35.47
CA SER A 659 -4.63 47.64 -35.20
C SER A 659 -4.50 46.12 -35.53
N SER A 660 -5.32 45.17 -35.01
CA SER A 660 -6.12 44.91 -33.77
C SER A 660 -6.73 43.47 -33.90
N GLN A 661 -7.39 42.74 -32.97
CA GLN A 661 -7.87 42.83 -31.56
C GLN A 661 -7.47 41.52 -30.82
N TYR A 662 -7.51 41.27 -29.50
CA TYR A 662 -8.24 41.73 -28.29
C TYR A 662 -9.57 41.04 -27.92
N ARG A 663 -9.56 40.30 -26.78
CA ARG A 663 -10.56 40.25 -25.66
C ARG A 663 -10.17 39.14 -24.65
N ASN A 664 -10.32 39.28 -23.32
CA ASN A 664 -10.72 40.45 -22.52
C ASN A 664 -10.17 40.40 -21.06
N ALA A 665 -10.25 41.53 -20.35
CA ALA A 665 -9.93 41.72 -18.92
C ALA A 665 -10.77 40.85 -17.95
N GLY A 666 -10.48 40.70 -16.64
CA GLY A 666 -9.47 41.34 -15.75
C GLY A 666 -10.09 42.32 -14.75
N TYR A 667 -9.82 42.20 -13.42
CA TYR A 667 -10.13 43.20 -12.38
C TYR A 667 -9.34 42.99 -11.05
N THR A 668 -9.44 43.95 -10.13
CA THR A 668 -8.64 44.18 -8.89
C THR A 668 -9.25 43.61 -7.58
N PRO A 669 -8.57 43.67 -6.40
CA PRO A 669 -8.76 42.70 -5.30
C PRO A 669 -9.49 43.17 -4.01
N GLN A 670 -9.60 42.23 -3.05
CA GLN A 670 -10.12 42.31 -1.66
C GLN A 670 -11.67 42.26 -1.48
N PRO A 671 -12.21 41.85 -0.31
CA PRO A 671 -11.53 41.41 0.94
C PRO A 671 -11.80 39.92 1.31
N ALA A 672 -11.39 39.51 2.50
CA ALA A 672 -11.55 38.15 3.03
C ALA A 672 -13.01 37.82 3.46
N ASN A 673 -13.34 36.53 3.53
CA ASN A 673 -14.55 36.07 4.23
C ASN A 673 -14.37 34.66 4.83
N VAL A 674 -15.19 34.33 5.84
CA VAL A 674 -14.96 33.22 6.80
C VAL A 674 -15.91 32.03 6.57
N PRO A 675 -15.43 30.76 6.66
CA PRO A 675 -16.29 29.62 6.94
C PRO A 675 -16.44 29.40 8.46
N VAL A 676 -17.68 29.38 8.95
CA VAL A 676 -18.02 29.34 10.38
C VAL A 676 -17.87 27.92 10.96
N TYR A 677 -17.19 27.80 12.10
CA TYR A 677 -17.26 26.61 12.96
C TYR A 677 -18.57 26.63 13.78
N HIS A 678 -19.35 25.56 13.71
CA HIS A 678 -20.49 25.38 14.62
C HIS A 678 -19.99 24.93 15.99
N ASN A 679 -20.34 25.69 17.03
CA ASN A 679 -19.92 25.42 18.41
C ASN A 679 -20.85 24.39 19.09
N GLY A 680 -20.33 23.58 20.02
CA GLY A 680 -21.07 22.44 20.58
C GLY A 680 -20.43 21.80 21.82
N ASN A 681 -20.70 22.40 22.99
CA ASN A 681 -20.54 21.86 24.35
C ASN A 681 -19.17 21.30 24.76
N SER A 682 -18.43 22.15 25.49
CA SER A 682 -17.38 21.74 26.42
C SER A 682 -17.95 21.04 27.67
N THR A 683 -17.40 19.89 28.04
CA THR A 683 -17.37 19.39 29.43
C THR A 683 -15.93 19.37 29.93
N LEU A 684 -15.71 19.84 31.16
CA LEU A 684 -14.38 19.85 31.80
C LEU A 684 -14.16 18.56 32.57
N GLU A 685 -13.11 17.80 32.23
CA GLU A 685 -12.54 16.75 33.11
C GLU A 685 -11.01 16.84 33.17
N ASN A 686 -10.45 16.37 34.29
CA ASN A 686 -9.10 16.74 34.75
C ASN A 686 -7.99 15.82 34.21
N PRO A 687 -6.81 16.34 33.83
CA PRO A 687 -5.69 15.55 33.32
C PRO A 687 -4.88 14.79 34.40
N PHE A 688 -5.44 14.54 35.59
CA PHE A 688 -4.70 14.04 36.75
C PHE A 688 -4.79 12.52 37.02
N GLU A 689 -5.81 11.81 36.54
CA GLU A 689 -5.99 10.39 36.90
C GLU A 689 -5.07 9.40 36.16
N GLN A 690 -4.60 9.73 34.95
CA GLN A 690 -3.84 8.78 34.11
C GLN A 690 -2.46 8.37 34.68
N ARG A 691 -1.97 9.01 35.75
CA ARG A 691 -0.69 8.64 36.39
C ARG A 691 -0.79 7.54 37.46
N ALA A 692 -1.98 7.19 37.95
CA ALA A 692 -2.13 6.19 39.00
C ALA A 692 -1.88 4.75 38.51
N TYR A 693 -2.33 4.42 37.29
CA TYR A 693 -2.46 3.03 36.83
C TYR A 693 -1.15 2.34 36.36
N GLN A 694 -0.03 3.05 36.24
CA GLN A 694 1.24 2.45 35.78
C GLN A 694 2.17 1.96 36.90
N ILE A 695 2.01 2.44 38.14
CA ILE A 695 2.98 2.15 39.22
C ILE A 695 2.78 0.74 39.82
N GLN A 696 1.58 0.17 39.75
CA GLN A 696 1.24 -1.07 40.44
C GLN A 696 1.66 -2.37 39.72
N ARG A 697 2.34 -2.30 38.56
CA ARG A 697 2.77 -3.49 37.78
C ARG A 697 4.25 -3.84 37.86
N LEU A 698 5.04 -3.14 38.68
CA LEU A 698 6.49 -3.36 38.87
C LEU A 698 6.85 -4.15 40.14
N LYS A 699 5.87 -4.73 40.85
CA LYS A 699 6.08 -5.60 42.01
C LYS A 699 5.49 -7.00 41.79
N GLN A 700 6.14 -7.82 40.97
CA GLN A 700 6.13 -9.29 41.05
C GLN A 700 7.18 -9.89 40.09
N ILE A 701 8.41 -10.00 40.56
CA ILE A 701 9.44 -10.88 39.99
C ILE A 701 9.80 -11.87 41.10
N PRO A 702 9.55 -13.19 40.93
CA PRO A 702 10.20 -14.21 41.73
C PRO A 702 11.59 -14.50 41.13
N LEU A 703 12.63 -14.49 41.97
CA LEU A 703 13.92 -15.12 41.65
C LEU A 703 13.91 -16.59 42.09
N ASP A 704 14.75 -17.38 41.43
CA ASP A 704 15.35 -18.64 41.85
C ASP A 704 14.45 -19.73 42.49
N LYS A 705 14.12 -20.75 41.70
CA LYS A 705 14.92 -21.99 41.66
C LYS A 705 14.61 -22.86 40.45
#